data_AF-A0A9D8FV50-F1
#
_entry.id   AF-A0A9D8FV50-F1
#
_cell.length_a   1.000
_cell.length_b   1.000
_cell.length_c   1.000
_cell.angle_alpha   90.00
_cell.angle_beta   90.00
_cell.angle_gamma   90.00
#
_symmetry.space_group_name_H-M   'P 1'
#
loop_
_entity.id
_entity.type
_entity.pdbx_description
1 polymer ?
#
loop_
_entity_poly.entity_id
_entity_poly.type
_entity_poly.pdbx_seq_one_letter_code
_entity_poly.pdbx_strand_id
1 'polypeptide(L)'
;MSRKTDLEGFIRDSYGIIHEYERQIQFEDRPEVKMRAQRSIDQQWAHIEGYWSEYRPLAGNGVPEDIAQITARFDASTQPPLRPVDVPTHQSSQMTVEHRQELVKVIARYPAFSGGAARGRSVVLAMAGLERFLPTLELSGPPRTVAGLLVSTLENYGPLPDRPGYHALGTLLSYLISLEDLPVVDAAFVATLIVKYRLVADPAYVAELVARYGIVRVAPLVHALSDLCVDLLKALQDPDDHEGYTVADLERIFGQPKSKLRYNLETLIDRGMAGRHGSPSRYYRLPPGLAYLIENDLIGDERPVSPAPERSSRVPAEPMRVFPARGVSGEVTLSRDEKRAVQGMLDRWAAQAPLPLGLKGYLSMLIDSTGWPRRDQVERVQGLTGISEYDAMQLVSFCLSRKTNPEDERYTYLGDLLVALMKRVGLEDREYLAALIATRGLVEGSVLGELDVPVPQWAGGSGPDVGPDLEWQGPTDDLVLEGYLRPEPNLQDVGWLRQAIQRAESVCLIQYRTPQGQERPSATGFLVGEGLVLTNYHVLQDPRFPGDVLLENVPHARLYFGQVTVEGGEVTRGREFEPVGGAGAVLASSPVKELDYALLRVEPIDAQTGWQGIRPAPYTLELPDEREGLHIIGHPVIGSAEAEEGVPMMLAQSGSGITWVSEAEGKLQYWTRSAGGSSGSPCFNDSLQLVALHHARRSKPFGSRGEGILFKSIHGEIVQFL
;
A
#
# COMPACT_ATOMS: atom_id res chain seq x y z
N MET A 1 -16.31 -45.81 38.52
CA MET A 1 -16.68 -46.10 37.13
C MET A 1 -15.43 -45.98 36.28
N SER A 2 -15.33 -46.69 35.15
CA SER A 2 -14.12 -46.63 34.32
C SER A 2 -14.11 -45.32 33.51
N ARG A 3 -12.95 -44.69 33.31
CA ARG A 3 -12.80 -43.46 32.49
C ARG A 3 -13.45 -43.60 31.12
N LYS A 4 -13.42 -44.81 30.56
CA LYS A 4 -14.14 -45.20 29.34
C LYS A 4 -15.64 -44.94 29.45
N THR A 5 -16.28 -45.42 30.52
CA THR A 5 -17.72 -45.23 30.79
C THR A 5 -18.10 -43.76 31.00
N ASP A 6 -17.23 -42.98 31.64
CA ASP A 6 -17.48 -41.55 31.88
C ASP A 6 -17.45 -40.75 30.56
N LEU A 7 -16.50 -41.05 29.67
CA LEU A 7 -16.40 -40.43 28.34
C LEU A 7 -17.61 -40.79 27.45
N GLU A 8 -18.11 -42.03 27.53
CA GLU A 8 -19.35 -42.41 26.86
C GLU A 8 -20.56 -41.61 27.37
N GLY A 9 -20.61 -41.37 28.68
CA GLY A 9 -21.62 -40.50 29.30
C GLY A 9 -21.54 -39.07 28.79
N PHE A 10 -20.34 -38.47 28.79
CA PHE A 10 -20.15 -37.09 28.34
C PHE A 10 -20.48 -36.89 26.86
N ILE A 11 -20.16 -37.85 25.99
CA ILE A 11 -20.53 -37.81 24.57
C ILE A 11 -22.06 -37.79 24.42
N ARG A 12 -22.77 -38.66 25.15
CA ARG A 12 -24.23 -38.73 25.12
C ARG A 12 -24.89 -37.48 25.69
N ASP A 13 -24.37 -36.95 26.80
CA ASP A 13 -24.92 -35.76 27.46
C ASP A 13 -24.74 -34.52 26.57
N SER A 14 -23.54 -34.32 25.99
CA SER A 14 -23.31 -33.23 25.03
C SER A 14 -24.17 -33.36 23.78
N TYR A 15 -24.40 -34.58 23.29
CA TYR A 15 -25.28 -34.81 22.15
C TYR A 15 -26.76 -34.57 22.48
N GLY A 16 -27.19 -34.89 23.70
CA GLY A 16 -28.52 -34.55 24.21
C GLY A 16 -28.77 -33.05 24.23
N ILE A 17 -27.79 -32.27 24.70
CA ILE A 17 -27.86 -30.80 24.74
C ILE A 17 -27.93 -30.21 23.32
N ILE A 18 -27.19 -30.77 22.35
CA ILE A 18 -27.29 -30.37 20.94
C ILE A 18 -28.73 -30.53 20.45
N HIS A 19 -29.35 -31.66 20.72
CA HIS A 19 -30.71 -31.94 20.28
C HIS A 19 -31.77 -31.04 20.96
N GLU A 20 -31.50 -30.54 22.17
CA GLU A 20 -32.35 -29.55 22.83
C GLU A 20 -32.25 -28.18 22.15
N TYR A 21 -31.04 -27.72 21.82
CA TYR A 21 -30.84 -26.45 21.11
C TYR A 21 -31.30 -26.51 19.65
N GLU A 22 -31.16 -27.65 18.96
CA GLU A 22 -31.69 -27.86 17.61
C GLU A 22 -33.21 -27.75 17.60
N ARG A 23 -33.89 -28.36 18.58
CA ARG A 23 -35.34 -28.17 18.77
C ARG A 23 -35.69 -26.73 19.11
N GLN A 24 -34.89 -26.04 19.92
CA GLN A 24 -35.13 -24.63 20.22
C GLN A 24 -35.04 -23.76 18.95
N ILE A 25 -34.05 -24.01 18.08
CA ILE A 25 -33.91 -23.31 16.79
C ILE A 25 -35.10 -23.58 15.87
N GLN A 26 -35.66 -24.79 15.90
CA GLN A 26 -36.77 -25.19 15.05
C GLN A 26 -38.07 -24.41 15.33
N PHE A 27 -38.29 -23.96 16.57
CA PHE A 27 -39.52 -23.30 17.00
C PHE A 27 -39.34 -21.83 17.43
N GLU A 28 -38.13 -21.26 17.32
CA GLU A 28 -37.82 -19.90 17.77
C GLU A 28 -37.70 -18.92 16.58
N ASP A 29 -38.43 -17.81 16.59
CA ASP A 29 -38.41 -16.84 15.47
C ASP A 29 -37.40 -15.70 15.68
N ARG A 30 -36.86 -15.55 16.90
CA ARG A 30 -35.90 -14.47 17.21
C ARG A 30 -34.48 -14.82 16.73
N PRO A 31 -33.88 -14.01 15.84
CA PRO A 31 -32.57 -14.32 15.24
C PRO A 31 -31.43 -14.34 16.26
N GLU A 32 -31.49 -13.52 17.30
CA GLU A 32 -30.50 -13.47 18.37
C GLU A 32 -30.47 -14.76 19.20
N VAL A 33 -31.64 -15.36 19.44
CA VAL A 33 -31.78 -16.61 20.20
C VAL A 33 -31.33 -17.80 19.35
N LYS A 34 -31.69 -17.81 18.06
CA LYS A 34 -31.17 -18.80 17.09
C LYS A 34 -29.65 -18.76 16.98
N MET A 35 -29.06 -17.56 16.93
CA MET A 35 -27.60 -17.41 16.87
C MET A 35 -26.92 -17.87 18.17
N ARG A 36 -27.52 -17.59 19.33
CA ARG A 36 -27.00 -18.08 20.62
C ARG A 36 -27.08 -19.60 20.73
N ALA A 37 -28.21 -20.19 20.32
CA ALA A 37 -28.40 -21.64 20.30
C ALA A 37 -27.42 -22.33 19.33
N GLN A 38 -27.16 -21.76 18.15
CA GLN A 38 -26.18 -22.29 17.20
C GLN A 38 -24.75 -22.31 17.77
N ARG A 39 -24.33 -21.23 18.46
CA ARG A 39 -23.02 -21.22 19.14
C ARG A 39 -22.92 -22.30 20.21
N SER A 40 -24.00 -22.57 20.94
CA SER A 40 -24.03 -23.65 21.93
C SER A 40 -23.95 -25.03 21.27
N ILE A 41 -24.59 -25.24 20.11
CA ILE A 41 -24.47 -26.48 19.33
C ILE A 41 -23.02 -26.70 18.87
N ASP A 42 -22.38 -25.68 18.30
CA ASP A 42 -21.01 -25.77 17.80
C ASP A 42 -20.02 -26.07 18.94
N GLN A 43 -20.24 -25.47 20.12
CA GLN A 43 -19.44 -25.71 21.32
C GLN A 43 -19.59 -27.17 21.82
N GLN A 44 -20.81 -27.71 21.88
CA GLN A 44 -21.02 -29.09 22.30
C GLN A 44 -20.41 -30.10 21.32
N TRP A 45 -20.43 -29.80 20.02
CA TRP A 45 -19.76 -30.63 19.03
C TRP A 45 -18.24 -30.67 19.18
N ALA A 46 -17.62 -29.55 19.56
CA ALA A 46 -16.20 -29.50 19.88
C ALA A 46 -15.87 -30.30 21.16
N HIS A 47 -16.76 -30.28 22.16
CA HIS A 47 -16.61 -31.13 23.34
C HIS A 47 -16.67 -32.62 22.96
N ILE A 48 -17.62 -33.02 22.11
CA ILE A 48 -17.75 -34.41 21.62
C ILE A 48 -16.48 -34.83 20.85
N GLU A 49 -15.90 -33.97 20.02
CA GLU A 49 -14.64 -34.25 19.32
C GLU A 49 -13.49 -34.49 20.30
N GLY A 50 -13.37 -33.65 21.33
CA GLY A 50 -12.41 -33.82 22.41
C GLY A 50 -12.59 -35.14 23.15
N TYR A 51 -13.82 -35.45 23.59
CA TYR A 51 -14.13 -36.71 24.27
C TYR A 51 -13.91 -37.93 23.36
N TRP A 52 -14.22 -37.83 22.06
CA TRP A 52 -14.00 -38.88 21.06
C TRP A 52 -12.51 -39.17 20.87
N SER A 53 -11.68 -38.12 20.77
CA SER A 53 -10.23 -38.25 20.62
C SER A 53 -9.58 -38.99 21.81
N GLU A 54 -10.12 -38.79 23.02
CA GLU A 54 -9.68 -39.49 24.24
C GLU A 54 -10.29 -40.91 24.35
N TYR A 55 -11.54 -41.08 23.95
CA TYR A 55 -12.29 -42.34 24.06
C TYR A 55 -11.86 -43.38 23.01
N ARG A 56 -11.63 -42.97 21.75
CA ARG A 56 -11.31 -43.85 20.63
C ARG A 56 -10.15 -44.83 20.90
N PRO A 57 -8.98 -44.40 21.44
CA PRO A 57 -7.91 -45.34 21.77
C PRO A 57 -8.25 -46.26 22.96
N LEU A 58 -9.13 -45.84 23.88
CA LEU A 58 -9.57 -46.62 25.04
C LEU A 58 -10.66 -47.64 24.71
N ALA A 59 -11.44 -47.38 23.66
CA ALA A 59 -12.57 -48.21 23.27
C ALA A 59 -12.16 -49.47 22.47
N GLY A 60 -11.01 -49.41 21.79
CA GLY A 60 -10.56 -50.46 20.88
C GLY A 60 -11.61 -50.74 19.80
N ASN A 61 -11.95 -52.01 19.58
CA ASN A 61 -12.99 -52.43 18.62
C ASN A 61 -14.42 -52.40 19.21
N GLY A 62 -14.59 -52.03 20.47
CA GLY A 62 -15.86 -52.08 21.19
C GLY A 62 -16.44 -50.70 21.45
N VAL A 63 -16.77 -49.98 20.37
CA VAL A 63 -17.49 -48.70 20.39
C VAL A 63 -18.99 -48.99 20.28
N PRO A 64 -19.82 -48.55 21.26
CA PRO A 64 -21.28 -48.64 21.16
C PRO A 64 -21.82 -47.96 19.89
N GLU A 65 -22.81 -48.58 19.25
CA GLU A 65 -23.32 -48.13 17.95
C GLU A 65 -23.86 -46.69 17.97
N ASP A 66 -24.49 -46.29 19.08
CA ASP A 66 -24.99 -44.93 19.28
C ASP A 66 -23.85 -43.90 19.31
N ILE A 67 -22.73 -44.22 19.95
CA ILE A 67 -21.55 -43.36 19.97
C ILE A 67 -20.88 -43.34 18.59
N ALA A 68 -20.78 -44.48 17.91
CA ALA A 68 -20.25 -44.55 16.55
C ALA A 68 -21.06 -43.69 15.56
N GLN A 69 -22.39 -43.64 15.72
CA GLN A 69 -23.25 -42.76 14.91
C GLN A 69 -23.01 -41.28 15.22
N ILE A 70 -22.87 -40.91 16.51
CA ILE A 70 -22.57 -39.53 16.92
C ILE A 70 -21.21 -39.07 16.38
N THR A 71 -20.21 -39.96 16.37
CA THR A 71 -18.81 -39.61 16.04
C THR A 71 -18.39 -39.93 14.61
N ALA A 72 -19.27 -40.53 13.79
CA ALA A 72 -19.02 -40.85 12.38
C ALA A 72 -18.50 -39.66 11.55
N ARG A 73 -18.90 -38.44 11.93
CA ARG A 73 -18.45 -37.18 11.32
C ARG A 73 -16.93 -36.92 11.43
N PHE A 74 -16.20 -37.63 12.28
CA PHE A 74 -14.78 -37.36 12.57
C PHE A 74 -13.79 -38.35 11.94
N ASP A 75 -14.24 -39.42 11.25
CA ASP A 75 -13.39 -40.57 10.89
C ASP A 75 -12.95 -40.65 9.40
N ALA A 76 -13.03 -39.57 8.62
CA ALA A 76 -12.84 -39.58 7.16
C ALA A 76 -11.40 -39.35 6.63
N SER A 77 -10.35 -39.96 7.20
CA SER A 77 -8.95 -39.70 6.77
C SER A 77 -8.03 -40.95 6.68
N THR A 78 -8.32 -41.91 5.81
CA THR A 78 -7.33 -42.97 5.46
C THR A 78 -7.40 -43.39 3.99
N GLN A 79 -6.46 -42.92 3.15
CA GLN A 79 -5.93 -43.64 1.97
C GLN A 79 -4.41 -43.36 1.81
N PRO A 80 -3.60 -44.32 1.31
CA PRO A 80 -2.13 -44.32 1.41
C PRO A 80 -1.42 -43.59 0.25
N PRO A 81 -0.12 -43.26 0.37
CA PRO A 81 0.55 -42.36 -0.56
C PRO A 81 1.03 -43.09 -1.83
N LEU A 82 0.77 -42.49 -3.01
CA LEU A 82 1.39 -42.90 -4.28
C LEU A 82 2.60 -42.01 -4.60
N ARG A 83 3.64 -42.65 -5.15
CA ARG A 83 4.95 -42.06 -5.52
C ARG A 83 4.83 -40.90 -6.50
N PRO A 84 5.79 -39.95 -6.51
CA PRO A 84 5.77 -38.82 -7.43
C PRO A 84 6.07 -39.30 -8.85
N VAL A 85 5.09 -39.15 -9.73
CA VAL A 85 5.29 -39.09 -11.18
C VAL A 85 5.39 -37.60 -11.52
N ASP A 86 6.40 -37.22 -12.31
CA ASP A 86 6.55 -35.86 -12.81
C ASP A 86 5.31 -35.45 -13.61
N VAL A 87 4.51 -34.53 -13.06
CA VAL A 87 3.39 -33.88 -13.75
C VAL A 87 3.82 -32.43 -14.03
N PRO A 88 3.61 -31.91 -15.26
CA PRO A 88 3.95 -30.54 -15.59
C PRO A 88 3.21 -29.57 -14.66
N THR A 89 3.95 -28.66 -14.05
CA THR A 89 3.46 -27.70 -13.06
C THR A 89 2.59 -26.62 -13.72
N HIS A 90 1.35 -26.46 -13.23
CA HIS A 90 0.51 -25.30 -13.57
C HIS A 90 1.14 -24.03 -12.96
N GLN A 91 1.92 -23.27 -13.73
CA GLN A 91 2.12 -21.84 -13.44
C GLN A 91 0.95 -21.06 -14.04
N SER A 92 -0.14 -20.91 -13.28
CA SER A 92 -1.22 -19.98 -13.61
C SER A 92 -0.88 -18.58 -13.10
N SER A 93 -0.80 -17.59 -13.99
CA SER A 93 -0.76 -16.18 -13.60
C SER A 93 -2.05 -15.81 -12.86
N GLN A 94 -1.99 -14.98 -11.81
CA GLN A 94 -3.20 -14.52 -11.10
C GLN A 94 -4.15 -13.77 -12.05
N MET A 95 -5.46 -14.02 -11.92
CA MET A 95 -6.48 -13.37 -12.75
C MET A 95 -6.58 -11.87 -12.41
N THR A 96 -6.73 -11.01 -13.43
CA THR A 96 -6.87 -9.56 -13.18
C THR A 96 -8.22 -9.26 -12.53
N VAL A 97 -8.30 -8.11 -11.86
CA VAL A 97 -9.53 -7.68 -11.16
C VAL A 97 -10.69 -7.53 -12.14
N GLU A 98 -10.43 -7.02 -13.35
CA GLU A 98 -11.45 -6.80 -14.38
C GLU A 98 -12.01 -8.12 -14.90
N HIS A 99 -11.16 -9.11 -15.20
CA HIS A 99 -11.60 -10.43 -15.63
C HIS A 99 -12.36 -11.17 -14.52
N ARG A 100 -11.93 -11.02 -13.25
CA ARG A 100 -12.64 -11.60 -12.10
C ARG A 100 -14.03 -11.00 -11.96
N GLN A 101 -14.17 -9.68 -12.06
CA GLN A 101 -15.46 -8.99 -11.97
C GLN A 101 -16.40 -9.40 -13.11
N GLU A 102 -15.90 -9.51 -14.33
CA GLU A 102 -16.71 -9.91 -15.47
C GLU A 102 -17.12 -11.39 -15.39
N LEU A 103 -16.23 -12.27 -14.97
CA LEU A 103 -16.55 -13.68 -14.74
C LEU A 103 -17.63 -13.87 -13.68
N VAL A 104 -17.58 -13.10 -12.58
CA VAL A 104 -18.63 -13.11 -11.56
C VAL A 104 -19.98 -12.70 -12.14
N LYS A 105 -20.04 -11.73 -13.06
CA LYS A 105 -21.29 -11.36 -13.74
C LYS A 105 -21.82 -12.50 -14.61
N VAL A 106 -20.94 -13.17 -15.38
CA VAL A 106 -21.31 -14.30 -16.24
C VAL A 106 -21.93 -15.43 -15.41
N ILE A 107 -21.24 -15.87 -14.34
CA ILE A 107 -21.74 -16.94 -13.46
C ILE A 107 -23.05 -16.53 -12.78
N ALA A 108 -23.13 -15.30 -12.26
CA ALA A 108 -24.29 -14.82 -11.53
C ALA A 108 -25.55 -14.63 -12.40
N ARG A 109 -25.40 -14.49 -13.72
CA ARG A 109 -26.50 -14.34 -14.67
C ARG A 109 -26.94 -15.67 -15.28
N TYR A 110 -26.17 -16.74 -15.11
CA TYR A 110 -26.51 -18.04 -15.66
C TYR A 110 -27.80 -18.59 -15.04
N PRO A 111 -28.82 -19.03 -15.81
CA PRO A 111 -30.13 -19.40 -15.28
C PRO A 111 -30.12 -20.46 -14.17
N ALA A 112 -29.31 -21.53 -14.31
CA ALA A 112 -29.23 -22.57 -13.28
C ALA A 112 -28.54 -22.12 -11.98
N PHE A 113 -27.73 -21.06 -12.06
CA PHE A 113 -27.02 -20.48 -10.92
C PHE A 113 -27.82 -19.34 -10.26
N SER A 114 -28.51 -18.54 -11.07
CA SER A 114 -29.29 -17.38 -10.66
C SER A 114 -30.69 -17.75 -10.13
N GLY A 115 -31.36 -18.71 -10.78
CA GLY A 115 -32.70 -19.19 -10.42
C GLY A 115 -32.73 -20.27 -9.34
N GLY A 116 -31.58 -20.87 -9.03
CA GLY A 116 -31.45 -21.85 -7.95
C GLY A 116 -31.35 -21.17 -6.59
N ALA A 117 -32.21 -21.55 -5.64
CA ALA A 117 -31.86 -21.49 -4.22
C ALA A 117 -30.56 -22.31 -3.98
N ALA A 118 -29.99 -22.30 -2.76
CA ALA A 118 -28.71 -22.98 -2.46
C ALA A 118 -28.57 -24.37 -3.12
N ARG A 119 -29.66 -25.15 -3.14
CA ARG A 119 -29.78 -26.45 -3.81
C ARG A 119 -29.46 -26.45 -5.32
N GLY A 120 -29.90 -25.46 -6.11
CA GLY A 120 -29.60 -25.38 -7.54
C GLY A 120 -28.14 -25.04 -7.83
N ARG A 121 -27.53 -24.20 -6.98
CA ARG A 121 -26.10 -23.89 -7.05
C ARG A 121 -25.24 -25.09 -6.64
N SER A 122 -25.71 -25.88 -5.66
CA SER A 122 -25.08 -27.15 -5.31
C SER A 122 -25.08 -28.14 -6.47
N VAL A 123 -26.16 -28.19 -7.26
CA VAL A 123 -26.23 -29.04 -8.46
C VAL A 123 -25.24 -28.59 -9.53
N VAL A 124 -25.10 -27.28 -9.78
CA VAL A 124 -24.09 -26.76 -10.73
C VAL A 124 -22.67 -27.17 -10.33
N LEU A 125 -22.33 -27.05 -9.03
CA LEU A 125 -21.05 -27.48 -8.47
C LEU A 125 -20.86 -29.00 -8.59
N ALA A 126 -21.89 -29.79 -8.29
CA ALA A 126 -21.83 -31.24 -8.37
C ALA A 126 -21.62 -31.71 -9.81
N MET A 127 -22.38 -31.17 -10.77
CA MET A 127 -22.26 -31.48 -12.20
C MET A 127 -20.91 -31.04 -12.78
N ALA A 128 -20.30 -29.98 -12.24
CA ALA A 128 -18.94 -29.60 -12.57
C ALA A 128 -17.88 -30.54 -11.96
N GLY A 129 -18.23 -31.45 -11.04
CA GLY A 129 -17.28 -32.30 -10.32
C GLY A 129 -16.57 -31.57 -9.16
N LEU A 130 -17.23 -30.57 -8.57
CA LEU A 130 -16.72 -29.70 -7.51
C LEU A 130 -17.45 -29.95 -6.17
N GLU A 131 -17.98 -31.15 -5.97
CA GLU A 131 -18.74 -31.56 -4.78
C GLU A 131 -17.98 -31.36 -3.47
N ARG A 132 -16.64 -31.50 -3.51
CA ARG A 132 -15.74 -31.28 -2.37
C ARG A 132 -15.81 -29.88 -1.78
N PHE A 133 -16.29 -28.89 -2.54
CA PHE A 133 -16.43 -27.51 -2.09
C PHE A 133 -17.82 -27.21 -1.52
N LEU A 134 -18.79 -28.13 -1.66
CA LEU A 134 -20.14 -27.95 -1.13
C LEU A 134 -20.18 -27.76 0.41
N PRO A 135 -19.37 -28.47 1.22
CA PRO A 135 -19.38 -28.29 2.66
C PRO A 135 -18.76 -26.96 3.13
N THR A 136 -17.94 -26.32 2.28
CA THR A 136 -17.16 -25.13 2.64
C THR A 136 -17.69 -23.84 2.01
N LEU A 137 -18.61 -23.94 1.05
CA LEU A 137 -19.19 -22.81 0.35
C LEU A 137 -20.60 -22.48 0.87
N GLU A 138 -20.80 -21.24 1.29
CA GLU A 138 -22.13 -20.70 1.54
C GLU A 138 -22.81 -20.40 0.20
N LEU A 139 -23.76 -21.26 -0.18
CA LEU A 139 -24.45 -21.17 -1.47
C LEU A 139 -25.79 -20.43 -1.38
N SER A 140 -26.20 -19.98 -0.20
CA SER A 140 -27.38 -19.13 -0.02
C SER A 140 -27.07 -17.64 -0.26
N GLY A 141 -28.11 -16.85 -0.56
CA GLY A 141 -27.98 -15.40 -0.76
C GLY A 141 -27.90 -14.95 -2.22
N PRO A 142 -27.56 -13.67 -2.47
CA PRO A 142 -27.60 -13.08 -3.81
C PRO A 142 -26.65 -13.77 -4.81
N PRO A 143 -27.09 -14.05 -6.07
CA PRO A 143 -26.28 -14.78 -7.05
C PRO A 143 -24.89 -14.19 -7.30
N ARG A 144 -24.76 -12.85 -7.33
CA ARG A 144 -23.47 -12.18 -7.50
C ARG A 144 -22.51 -12.39 -6.34
N THR A 145 -23.02 -12.38 -5.11
CA THR A 145 -22.20 -12.59 -3.90
C THR A 145 -21.67 -14.01 -3.86
N VAL A 146 -22.53 -15.00 -4.13
CA VAL A 146 -22.14 -16.42 -4.16
C VAL A 146 -21.22 -16.72 -5.33
N ALA A 147 -21.44 -16.12 -6.51
CA ALA A 147 -20.51 -16.23 -7.64
C ALA A 147 -19.12 -15.64 -7.32
N GLY A 148 -19.07 -14.51 -6.62
CA GLY A 148 -17.82 -13.90 -6.15
C GLY A 148 -17.03 -14.81 -5.21
N LEU A 149 -17.70 -15.33 -4.19
CA LEU A 149 -17.11 -16.28 -3.24
C LEU A 149 -16.62 -17.54 -3.96
N LEU A 150 -17.43 -18.09 -4.87
CA LEU A 150 -17.11 -19.27 -5.64
C LEU A 150 -15.85 -19.06 -6.51
N VAL A 151 -15.78 -17.96 -7.27
CA VAL A 151 -14.62 -17.65 -8.12
C VAL A 151 -13.36 -17.50 -7.26
N SER A 152 -13.42 -16.76 -6.16
CA SER A 152 -12.26 -16.58 -5.27
C SER A 152 -11.81 -17.89 -4.63
N THR A 153 -12.73 -18.74 -4.15
CA THR A 153 -12.38 -20.02 -3.54
C THR A 153 -11.75 -20.96 -4.55
N LEU A 154 -12.32 -21.08 -5.76
CA LEU A 154 -11.80 -21.98 -6.79
C LEU A 154 -10.49 -21.48 -7.43
N GLU A 155 -10.29 -20.16 -7.54
CA GLU A 155 -9.03 -19.56 -7.99
C GLU A 155 -7.91 -19.80 -6.97
N ASN A 156 -8.17 -19.57 -5.68
CA ASN A 156 -7.17 -19.75 -4.63
C ASN A 156 -6.83 -21.23 -4.35
N TYR A 157 -7.75 -22.16 -4.67
CA TYR A 157 -7.50 -23.58 -4.48
C TYR A 157 -6.43 -24.13 -5.42
N GLY A 158 -6.34 -23.63 -6.66
CA GLY A 158 -5.36 -24.12 -7.63
C GLY A 158 -5.76 -25.46 -8.28
N PRO A 159 -4.79 -26.35 -8.56
CA PRO A 159 -5.01 -27.62 -9.26
C PRO A 159 -5.84 -28.62 -8.43
N LEU A 160 -6.72 -29.38 -9.09
CA LEU A 160 -7.49 -30.44 -8.44
C LEU A 160 -6.67 -31.74 -8.31
N PRO A 161 -6.58 -32.32 -7.10
CA PRO A 161 -5.82 -33.57 -6.90
C PRO A 161 -6.46 -34.77 -7.60
N ASP A 162 -7.79 -34.81 -7.72
CA ASP A 162 -8.53 -35.93 -8.33
C ASP A 162 -8.61 -35.83 -9.86
N ARG A 163 -8.20 -34.69 -10.44
CA ARG A 163 -8.30 -34.39 -11.87
C ARG A 163 -7.01 -33.72 -12.35
N PRO A 164 -5.91 -34.48 -12.48
CA PRO A 164 -4.61 -33.95 -12.85
C PRO A 164 -4.68 -33.22 -14.21
N GLY A 165 -4.13 -32.01 -14.26
CA GLY A 165 -4.20 -31.12 -15.43
C GLY A 165 -5.39 -30.17 -15.46
N TYR A 166 -6.24 -30.16 -14.43
CA TYR A 166 -7.35 -29.20 -14.29
C TYR A 166 -7.20 -28.36 -13.03
N HIS A 167 -7.28 -27.04 -13.19
CA HIS A 167 -7.49 -26.10 -12.09
C HIS A 167 -8.94 -26.20 -11.59
N ALA A 168 -9.18 -25.98 -10.29
CA ALA A 168 -10.54 -25.99 -9.72
C ALA A 168 -11.46 -24.95 -10.42
N LEU A 169 -10.97 -23.73 -10.64
CA LEU A 169 -11.68 -22.75 -11.45
C LEU A 169 -11.85 -23.21 -12.91
N GLY A 170 -10.79 -23.74 -13.53
CA GLY A 170 -10.84 -24.28 -14.90
C GLY A 170 -11.90 -25.36 -15.09
N THR A 171 -12.15 -26.16 -14.07
CA THR A 171 -13.18 -27.21 -14.06
C THR A 171 -14.59 -26.62 -14.12
N LEU A 172 -14.86 -25.59 -13.32
CA LEU A 172 -16.13 -24.86 -13.37
C LEU A 172 -16.32 -24.20 -14.75
N LEU A 173 -15.27 -23.56 -15.27
CA LEU A 173 -15.34 -22.85 -16.55
C LEU A 173 -15.56 -23.80 -17.74
N SER A 174 -14.90 -24.97 -17.74
CA SER A 174 -15.12 -26.01 -18.75
C SER A 174 -16.54 -26.57 -18.69
N TYR A 175 -17.10 -26.73 -17.49
CA TYR A 175 -18.51 -27.11 -17.35
C TYR A 175 -19.44 -26.02 -17.93
N LEU A 176 -19.22 -24.74 -17.59
CA LEU A 176 -20.03 -23.64 -18.11
C LEU A 176 -20.01 -23.55 -19.64
N ILE A 177 -18.84 -23.70 -20.28
CA ILE A 177 -18.73 -23.73 -21.75
C ILE A 177 -19.46 -24.92 -22.36
N SER A 178 -19.58 -26.04 -21.64
CA SER A 178 -20.28 -27.23 -22.15
C SER A 178 -21.81 -27.12 -22.14
N LEU A 179 -22.35 -26.05 -21.55
CA LEU A 179 -23.80 -25.82 -21.43
C LEU A 179 -24.32 -25.12 -22.71
N GLU A 180 -25.30 -25.74 -23.36
CA GLU A 180 -25.88 -25.26 -24.63
C GLU A 180 -26.52 -23.86 -24.51
N ASP A 181 -26.96 -23.47 -23.31
CA ASP A 181 -27.65 -22.20 -23.05
C ASP A 181 -26.71 -21.02 -22.68
N LEU A 182 -25.38 -21.22 -22.66
CA LEU A 182 -24.46 -20.12 -22.37
C LEU A 182 -24.34 -19.20 -23.61
N PRO A 183 -24.57 -17.87 -23.49
CA PRO A 183 -24.45 -16.96 -24.62
C PRO A 183 -23.07 -17.03 -25.28
N VAL A 184 -23.02 -16.96 -26.62
CA VAL A 184 -21.78 -17.12 -27.41
C VAL A 184 -20.67 -16.15 -26.97
N VAL A 185 -21.04 -14.92 -26.60
CA VAL A 185 -20.09 -13.89 -26.10
C VAL A 185 -19.49 -14.30 -24.75
N ASP A 186 -20.31 -14.84 -23.85
CA ASP A 186 -19.89 -15.31 -22.54
C ASP A 186 -19.04 -16.58 -22.66
N ALA A 187 -19.41 -17.49 -23.57
CA ALA A 187 -18.63 -18.70 -23.87
C ALA A 187 -17.24 -18.36 -24.43
N ALA A 188 -17.14 -17.39 -25.35
CA ALA A 188 -15.87 -16.89 -25.88
C ALA A 188 -15.00 -16.22 -24.80
N PHE A 189 -15.62 -15.45 -23.90
CA PHE A 189 -14.93 -14.85 -22.76
C PHE A 189 -14.38 -15.92 -21.80
N VAL A 190 -15.21 -16.89 -21.40
CA VAL A 190 -14.80 -17.98 -20.51
C VAL A 190 -13.70 -18.84 -21.16
N ALA A 191 -13.79 -19.12 -22.46
CA ALA A 191 -12.76 -19.83 -23.21
C ALA A 191 -11.42 -19.06 -23.21
N THR A 192 -11.48 -17.73 -23.37
CA THR A 192 -10.31 -16.85 -23.29
C THR A 192 -9.64 -16.93 -21.92
N LEU A 193 -10.41 -16.99 -20.83
CA LEU A 193 -9.86 -17.13 -19.47
C LEU A 193 -9.16 -18.48 -19.26
N ILE A 194 -9.76 -19.59 -19.73
CA ILE A 194 -9.16 -20.92 -19.63
C ILE A 194 -7.79 -20.95 -20.32
N VAL A 195 -7.70 -20.39 -21.53
CA VAL A 195 -6.46 -20.35 -22.33
C VAL A 195 -5.45 -19.37 -21.73
N LYS A 196 -5.86 -18.14 -21.43
CA LYS A 196 -4.98 -17.05 -20.95
C LYS A 196 -4.36 -17.35 -19.60
N TYR A 197 -5.11 -17.98 -18.69
CA TYR A 197 -4.66 -18.28 -17.33
C TYR A 197 -4.21 -19.73 -17.15
N ARG A 198 -4.12 -20.51 -18.23
CA ARG A 198 -3.68 -21.92 -18.23
C ARG A 198 -4.43 -22.77 -17.19
N LEU A 199 -5.75 -22.58 -17.11
CA LEU A 199 -6.60 -23.25 -16.12
C LEU A 199 -6.85 -24.73 -16.46
N VAL A 200 -6.55 -25.15 -17.70
CA VAL A 200 -6.60 -26.54 -18.15
C VAL A 200 -5.31 -26.83 -18.93
N ALA A 201 -4.63 -27.93 -18.60
CA ALA A 201 -3.36 -28.34 -19.19
C ALA A 201 -3.51 -29.31 -20.37
N ASP A 202 -4.72 -29.79 -20.67
CA ASP A 202 -5.01 -30.67 -21.81
C ASP A 202 -4.79 -29.93 -23.15
N PRO A 203 -3.73 -30.26 -23.92
CA PRO A 203 -3.39 -29.53 -25.13
C PRO A 203 -4.44 -29.66 -26.24
N ALA A 204 -5.15 -30.79 -26.32
CA ALA A 204 -6.16 -31.03 -27.34
C ALA A 204 -7.40 -30.18 -27.08
N TYR A 205 -7.86 -30.16 -25.82
CA TYR A 205 -8.97 -29.31 -25.39
C TYR A 205 -8.66 -27.81 -25.57
N VAL A 206 -7.45 -27.37 -25.20
CA VAL A 206 -7.04 -25.96 -25.37
C VAL A 206 -6.92 -25.60 -26.87
N ALA A 207 -6.45 -26.51 -27.72
CA ALA A 207 -6.41 -26.28 -29.18
C ALA A 207 -7.82 -26.17 -29.77
N GLU A 208 -8.76 -26.99 -29.30
CA GLU A 208 -10.17 -26.93 -29.71
C GLU A 208 -10.80 -25.57 -29.34
N LEU A 209 -10.60 -25.10 -28.10
CA LEU A 209 -11.12 -23.79 -27.67
C LEU A 209 -10.53 -22.63 -28.48
N VAL A 210 -9.23 -22.67 -28.78
CA VAL A 210 -8.55 -21.67 -29.59
C VAL A 210 -9.12 -21.61 -31.01
N ALA A 211 -9.32 -22.78 -31.63
CA ALA A 211 -9.90 -22.87 -32.97
C ALA A 211 -11.38 -22.46 -33.01
N ARG A 212 -12.17 -22.91 -32.02
CA ARG A 212 -13.62 -22.65 -31.94
C ARG A 212 -13.96 -21.19 -31.68
N TYR A 213 -13.15 -20.47 -30.89
CA TYR A 213 -13.43 -19.10 -30.47
C TYR A 213 -12.43 -18.05 -31.02
N GLY A 214 -11.50 -18.43 -31.89
CA GLY A 214 -10.56 -17.51 -32.54
C GLY A 214 -9.59 -16.82 -31.57
N ILE A 215 -9.10 -17.53 -30.55
CA ILE A 215 -8.29 -16.96 -29.47
C ILE A 215 -6.83 -16.79 -29.92
N VAL A 216 -6.33 -15.55 -29.98
CA VAL A 216 -4.92 -15.26 -30.28
C VAL A 216 -4.04 -15.73 -29.10
N ARG A 217 -3.21 -16.75 -29.32
CA ARG A 217 -2.23 -17.21 -28.33
C ARG A 217 -1.08 -16.21 -28.26
N VAL A 218 -1.02 -15.42 -27.19
CA VAL A 218 0.16 -14.62 -26.87
C VAL A 218 1.22 -15.58 -26.31
N ALA A 219 2.29 -15.85 -27.07
CA ALA A 219 3.45 -16.55 -26.53
C ALA A 219 4.02 -15.75 -25.34
N PRO A 220 4.60 -16.40 -24.31
CA PRO A 220 5.14 -15.67 -23.17
C PRO A 220 6.28 -14.77 -23.67
N LEU A 221 6.09 -13.45 -23.53
CA LEU A 221 6.99 -12.38 -23.96
C LEU A 221 8.46 -12.64 -23.55
N VAL A 222 8.68 -13.38 -22.47
CA VAL A 222 9.99 -13.66 -21.87
C VAL A 222 10.89 -14.56 -22.74
N HIS A 223 10.35 -15.58 -23.41
CA HIS A 223 11.18 -16.48 -24.22
C HIS A 223 11.57 -15.85 -25.56
N ALA A 224 10.62 -15.19 -26.23
CA ALA A 224 10.88 -14.45 -27.47
C ALA A 224 11.85 -13.28 -27.27
N LEU A 225 11.81 -12.61 -26.10
CA LEU A 225 12.80 -11.58 -25.76
C LEU A 225 14.19 -12.16 -25.50
N SER A 226 14.28 -13.30 -24.82
CA SER A 226 15.57 -13.93 -24.53
C SER A 226 16.28 -14.35 -25.80
N ASP A 227 15.55 -15.00 -26.73
CA ASP A 227 16.11 -15.43 -28.01
C ASP A 227 16.53 -14.23 -28.88
N LEU A 228 15.70 -13.18 -28.93
CA LEU A 228 16.02 -11.93 -29.61
C LEU A 228 17.25 -11.23 -29.00
N CYS A 229 17.36 -11.19 -27.68
CA CYS A 229 18.52 -10.61 -27.01
C CYS A 229 19.80 -11.40 -27.29
N VAL A 230 19.71 -12.74 -27.36
CA VAL A 230 20.84 -13.60 -27.71
C VAL A 230 21.29 -13.37 -29.15
N ASP A 231 20.37 -13.27 -30.11
CA ASP A 231 20.72 -13.04 -31.51
C ASP A 231 21.28 -11.63 -31.75
N LEU A 232 20.75 -10.61 -31.07
CA LEU A 232 21.33 -9.26 -31.07
C LEU A 232 22.73 -9.24 -30.44
N LEU A 233 23.00 -10.05 -29.40
CA LEU A 233 24.34 -10.16 -28.81
C LEU A 233 25.34 -10.83 -29.74
N LYS A 234 24.91 -11.83 -30.53
CA LYS A 234 25.76 -12.45 -31.56
C LYS A 234 26.11 -11.44 -32.66
N ALA A 235 25.12 -10.67 -33.15
CA ALA A 235 25.33 -9.58 -34.11
C ALA A 235 26.27 -8.47 -33.59
N LEU A 236 26.29 -8.24 -32.27
CA LEU A 236 27.26 -7.33 -31.65
C LEU A 236 28.65 -7.95 -31.49
N GLN A 237 28.82 -9.26 -31.53
CA GLN A 237 30.11 -9.92 -31.37
C GLN A 237 30.87 -10.09 -32.69
N ASP A 238 30.18 -10.44 -33.78
CA ASP A 238 30.80 -10.66 -35.09
C ASP A 238 30.22 -9.71 -36.16
N PRO A 239 30.95 -8.65 -36.57
CA PRO A 239 30.43 -7.64 -37.47
C PRO A 239 30.26 -8.11 -38.93
N ASP A 240 30.85 -9.25 -39.30
CA ASP A 240 30.91 -9.74 -40.69
C ASP A 240 30.00 -10.96 -40.98
N ASP A 241 29.29 -11.52 -39.98
CA ASP A 241 28.60 -12.82 -40.13
C ASP A 241 27.15 -12.88 -39.58
N HIS A 242 26.37 -11.82 -39.76
CA HIS A 242 24.94 -11.85 -39.46
C HIS A 242 24.09 -11.23 -40.58
N GLU A 243 23.27 -12.06 -41.24
CA GLU A 243 22.26 -11.62 -42.19
C GLU A 243 21.16 -10.83 -41.45
N GLY A 244 21.24 -9.50 -41.45
CA GLY A 244 20.15 -8.64 -40.98
C GLY A 244 20.56 -7.22 -40.60
N TYR A 245 21.54 -7.05 -39.70
CA TYR A 245 21.89 -5.74 -39.12
C TYR A 245 23.38 -5.62 -38.81
N THR A 246 24.00 -4.51 -39.20
CA THR A 246 25.38 -4.20 -38.76
C THR A 246 25.40 -3.65 -37.33
N VAL A 247 26.55 -3.70 -36.66
CA VAL A 247 26.73 -3.07 -35.34
C VAL A 247 26.29 -1.60 -35.35
N ALA A 248 26.60 -0.87 -36.43
CA ALA A 248 26.22 0.54 -36.57
C ALA A 248 24.70 0.73 -36.72
N ASP A 249 24.00 -0.21 -37.36
CA ASP A 249 22.53 -0.19 -37.45
C ASP A 249 21.88 -0.42 -36.09
N LEU A 250 22.42 -1.35 -35.30
CA LEU A 250 21.93 -1.63 -33.96
C LEU A 250 22.17 -0.44 -33.02
N GLU A 251 23.34 0.18 -33.05
CA GLU A 251 23.60 1.40 -32.26
C GLU A 251 22.63 2.54 -32.61
N ARG A 252 22.27 2.67 -33.90
CA ARG A 252 21.31 3.67 -34.39
C ARG A 252 19.87 3.36 -33.97
N ILE A 253 19.41 2.12 -34.12
CA ILE A 253 18.03 1.70 -33.79
C ILE A 253 17.78 1.84 -32.28
N PHE A 254 18.76 1.49 -31.46
CA PHE A 254 18.63 1.50 -30.00
C PHE A 254 19.07 2.81 -29.36
N GLY A 255 19.72 3.71 -30.10
CA GLY A 255 20.22 5.00 -29.61
C GLY A 255 21.28 4.85 -28.51
N GLN A 256 22.04 3.76 -28.51
CA GLN A 256 23.02 3.43 -27.47
C GLN A 256 24.28 2.78 -28.10
N PRO A 257 25.50 3.08 -27.60
CA PRO A 257 26.72 2.47 -28.11
C PRO A 257 26.78 0.97 -27.81
N LYS A 258 27.48 0.18 -28.64
CA LYS A 258 27.59 -1.28 -28.64
C LYS A 258 27.91 -1.83 -27.26
N SER A 259 28.81 -1.20 -26.51
CA SER A 259 29.17 -1.62 -25.15
C SER A 259 28.00 -1.51 -24.18
N LYS A 260 27.21 -0.43 -24.26
CA LYS A 260 26.04 -0.19 -23.40
C LYS A 260 24.85 -1.04 -23.82
N LEU A 261 24.64 -1.21 -25.13
CA LEU A 261 23.63 -2.10 -25.67
C LEU A 261 23.91 -3.56 -25.30
N ARG A 262 25.16 -4.02 -25.46
CA ARG A 262 25.61 -5.35 -25.03
C ARG A 262 25.38 -5.57 -23.55
N TYR A 263 25.84 -4.64 -22.70
CA TYR A 263 25.63 -4.73 -21.25
C TYR A 263 24.14 -4.80 -20.87
N ASN A 264 23.30 -4.01 -21.53
CA ASN A 264 21.86 -4.00 -21.27
C ASN A 264 21.18 -5.30 -21.73
N LEU A 265 21.57 -5.84 -22.90
CA LEU A 265 21.07 -7.12 -23.41
C LEU A 265 21.52 -8.30 -22.54
N GLU A 266 22.79 -8.32 -22.10
CA GLU A 266 23.32 -9.32 -21.14
C GLU A 266 22.57 -9.22 -19.80
N THR A 267 22.33 -8.01 -19.29
CA THR A 267 21.56 -7.78 -18.06
C THR A 267 20.09 -8.20 -18.20
N LEU A 268 19.49 -8.02 -19.38
CA LEU A 268 18.13 -8.46 -19.70
C LEU A 268 18.05 -10.00 -19.75
N ILE A 269 19.05 -10.67 -20.31
CA ILE A 269 19.15 -12.14 -20.32
C ILE A 269 19.36 -12.67 -18.89
N ASP A 270 20.29 -12.11 -18.12
CA ASP A 270 20.57 -12.54 -16.74
C ASP A 270 19.35 -12.38 -15.83
N ARG A 271 18.63 -11.25 -15.95
CA ARG A 271 17.40 -11.00 -15.18
C ARG A 271 16.21 -11.80 -15.69
N GLY A 272 16.15 -12.13 -16.99
CA GLY A 272 15.13 -13.00 -17.58
C GLY A 272 15.34 -14.48 -17.26
N MET A 273 16.60 -14.92 -17.13
CA MET A 273 17.00 -16.27 -16.72
C MET A 273 16.82 -16.51 -15.21
N ALA A 274 16.82 -15.45 -14.39
CA ALA A 274 16.58 -15.49 -12.94
C ALA A 274 15.10 -15.65 -12.54
N GLY A 275 14.29 -16.35 -13.35
CA GLY A 275 12.84 -16.51 -13.21
C GLY A 275 12.35 -17.13 -11.89
N ARG A 276 12.30 -16.34 -10.82
CA ARG A 276 11.31 -16.45 -9.74
C ARG A 276 10.54 -15.13 -9.71
N HIS A 277 9.22 -15.22 -9.82
CA HIS A 277 8.21 -14.14 -9.85
C HIS A 277 7.68 -13.81 -11.25
N GLY A 278 6.38 -14.13 -11.41
CA GLY A 278 5.65 -14.08 -12.65
C GLY A 278 5.23 -12.69 -13.11
N SER A 279 4.87 -12.65 -14.39
CA SER A 279 4.29 -11.57 -15.18
C SER A 279 5.26 -10.50 -15.72
N PRO A 280 5.64 -10.56 -17.01
CA PRO A 280 6.53 -9.58 -17.65
C PRO A 280 5.87 -8.22 -17.99
N SER A 281 4.59 -8.02 -17.67
CA SER A 281 3.79 -6.91 -18.22
C SER A 281 3.79 -5.60 -17.41
N ARG A 282 4.55 -5.46 -16.32
CA ARG A 282 4.56 -4.20 -15.53
C ARG A 282 5.93 -3.54 -15.29
N TYR A 283 7.05 -4.23 -15.52
CA TYR A 283 8.36 -3.73 -15.06
C TYR A 283 9.44 -3.59 -16.14
N TYR A 284 9.15 -3.86 -17.40
CA TYR A 284 10.11 -3.65 -18.47
C TYR A 284 9.57 -2.62 -19.45
N ARG A 285 9.95 -1.34 -19.31
CA ARG A 285 10.04 -0.49 -20.51
C ARG A 285 11.13 -1.12 -21.36
N LEU A 286 10.71 -1.90 -22.36
CA LEU A 286 11.61 -2.36 -23.41
C LEU A 286 12.36 -1.13 -23.95
N PRO A 287 13.68 -1.20 -24.20
CA PRO A 287 14.37 -0.11 -24.87
C PRO A 287 13.57 0.26 -26.13
N PRO A 288 13.37 1.55 -26.44
CA PRO A 288 12.50 1.96 -27.55
C PRO A 288 12.80 1.24 -28.88
N GLY A 289 14.07 0.93 -29.14
CA GLY A 289 14.50 0.16 -30.32
C GLY A 289 14.05 -1.32 -30.33
N LEU A 290 13.90 -1.97 -29.18
CA LEU A 290 13.45 -3.37 -29.09
C LEU A 290 11.94 -3.47 -29.34
N ALA A 291 11.17 -2.52 -28.80
CA ALA A 291 9.75 -2.39 -29.09
C ALA A 291 9.54 -2.08 -30.59
N TYR A 292 10.34 -1.20 -31.17
CA TYR A 292 10.30 -0.88 -32.61
C TYR A 292 10.56 -2.10 -33.51
N LEU A 293 11.54 -2.96 -33.18
CA LEU A 293 11.82 -4.17 -33.95
C LEU A 293 10.71 -5.23 -33.84
N ILE A 294 10.07 -5.33 -32.67
CA ILE A 294 8.96 -6.25 -32.40
C ILE A 294 7.66 -5.76 -33.05
N GLU A 295 7.39 -4.45 -33.02
CA GLU A 295 6.16 -3.84 -33.54
C GLU A 295 6.09 -3.78 -35.07
N ASN A 296 7.24 -3.78 -35.75
CA ASN A 296 7.32 -3.64 -37.21
C ASN A 296 7.61 -4.96 -37.95
N ASP A 297 7.63 -6.10 -37.25
CA ASP A 297 7.83 -7.43 -37.84
C ASP A 297 9.08 -7.52 -38.75
N LEU A 298 10.13 -6.74 -38.44
CA LEU A 298 11.36 -6.61 -39.23
C LEU A 298 12.33 -7.81 -39.05
N ILE A 299 11.77 -8.97 -38.69
CA ILE A 299 12.47 -10.24 -38.58
C ILE A 299 12.08 -11.06 -39.83
N GLY A 300 12.65 -10.66 -40.97
CA GLY A 300 12.45 -11.33 -42.26
C GLY A 300 12.56 -10.39 -43.47
N ASP A 301 13.65 -10.56 -44.23
CA ASP A 301 13.96 -10.13 -45.61
C ASP A 301 13.82 -8.66 -46.11
N GLU A 302 14.99 -8.14 -46.53
CA GLU A 302 15.33 -7.19 -47.62
C GLU A 302 15.17 -5.64 -47.52
N ARG A 303 16.35 -4.97 -47.46
CA ARG A 303 16.81 -3.71 -48.15
C ARG A 303 16.46 -2.29 -47.56
N PRO A 304 17.08 -1.15 -48.02
CA PRO A 304 18.40 -0.66 -47.58
C PRO A 304 18.50 0.84 -47.17
N VAL A 305 19.52 1.10 -46.34
CA VAL A 305 20.25 2.29 -45.83
C VAL A 305 20.16 3.67 -46.55
N SER A 306 20.11 4.77 -45.75
CA SER A 306 20.92 6.02 -45.89
C SER A 306 20.85 6.96 -44.66
N PRO A 307 21.86 7.84 -44.39
CA PRO A 307 22.32 8.13 -43.02
C PRO A 307 22.37 9.62 -42.56
N ALA A 308 22.80 9.79 -41.29
CA ALA A 308 23.43 10.96 -40.61
C ALA A 308 22.54 11.88 -39.73
N PRO A 309 23.08 12.70 -38.79
CA PRO A 309 24.43 12.79 -38.19
C PRO A 309 24.48 12.84 -36.63
N GLU A 310 25.71 12.85 -36.13
CA GLU A 310 26.22 12.88 -34.73
C GLU A 310 25.83 14.11 -33.86
N ARG A 311 25.78 13.95 -32.52
CA ARG A 311 26.84 14.47 -31.58
C ARG A 311 26.48 14.49 -30.08
N SER A 312 27.56 14.27 -29.31
CA SER A 312 27.96 14.91 -28.04
C SER A 312 27.58 14.25 -26.71
N SER A 313 28.64 13.82 -26.04
CA SER A 313 28.80 13.16 -24.74
C SER A 313 28.51 14.03 -23.51
N ARG A 314 27.98 13.42 -22.44
CA ARG A 314 28.07 13.92 -21.04
C ARG A 314 28.56 12.82 -20.07
N VAL A 315 29.22 13.32 -19.03
CA VAL A 315 30.10 12.71 -18.00
C VAL A 315 29.33 11.81 -17.00
N PRO A 316 29.95 10.81 -16.32
CA PRO A 316 29.24 9.84 -15.47
C PRO A 316 28.98 10.35 -14.04
N ALA A 317 27.87 9.89 -13.45
CA ALA A 317 27.44 10.17 -12.07
C ALA A 317 28.14 9.28 -11.02
N GLU A 318 28.39 9.83 -9.84
CA GLU A 318 28.97 9.17 -8.66
C GLU A 318 27.95 8.30 -7.86
N PRO A 319 28.42 7.33 -7.03
CA PRO A 319 27.56 6.31 -6.41
C PRO A 319 26.93 6.70 -5.05
N MET A 320 25.76 6.10 -4.78
CA MET A 320 24.99 6.15 -3.52
C MET A 320 25.81 5.82 -2.26
N ARG A 321 25.61 6.58 -1.17
CA ARG A 321 26.21 6.31 0.15
C ARG A 321 25.47 5.21 0.93
N VAL A 322 26.24 4.34 1.59
CA VAL A 322 25.81 3.20 2.41
C VAL A 322 25.56 3.62 3.87
N PHE A 323 24.47 3.15 4.48
CA PHE A 323 24.15 3.35 5.91
C PHE A 323 25.09 2.55 6.83
N PRO A 324 25.48 3.08 8.01
CA PRO A 324 26.35 2.34 8.93
C PRO A 324 25.58 1.18 9.59
N ALA A 325 26.15 -0.03 9.52
CA ALA A 325 25.61 -1.25 10.11
C ALA A 325 25.53 -1.14 11.64
N ARG A 326 24.32 -0.95 12.20
CA ARG A 326 24.02 -1.35 13.59
C ARG A 326 23.58 -2.81 13.57
N GLY A 327 24.28 -3.68 14.31
CA GLY A 327 23.88 -5.08 14.49
C GLY A 327 22.57 -5.20 15.27
N VAL A 328 21.82 -6.28 15.02
CA VAL A 328 20.57 -6.62 15.72
C VAL A 328 20.86 -6.69 17.23
N SER A 329 20.32 -5.75 18.01
CA SER A 329 20.57 -5.74 19.46
C SER A 329 19.62 -6.73 20.14
N GLY A 330 20.16 -7.68 20.91
CA GLY A 330 19.38 -8.70 21.63
C GLY A 330 18.48 -8.18 22.76
N GLU A 331 18.48 -6.88 23.05
CA GLU A 331 17.56 -6.23 24.00
C GLU A 331 16.67 -5.22 23.29
N VAL A 332 15.67 -5.73 22.58
CA VAL A 332 14.61 -4.89 22.02
C VAL A 332 13.71 -4.39 23.15
N THR A 333 13.73 -3.07 23.38
CA THR A 333 12.75 -2.39 24.22
C THR A 333 11.91 -1.44 23.39
N LEU A 334 10.59 -1.68 23.38
CA LEU A 334 9.61 -0.75 22.85
C LEU A 334 9.11 0.18 23.97
N SER A 335 8.86 1.45 23.64
CA SER A 335 8.14 2.40 24.51
C SER A 335 6.70 1.91 24.76
N ARG A 336 6.01 2.51 25.74
CA ARG A 336 4.60 2.20 25.98
C ARG A 336 3.74 2.52 24.76
N ASP A 337 4.05 3.60 24.06
CA ASP A 337 3.29 4.08 22.91
C ASP A 337 3.54 3.20 21.68
N GLU A 338 4.78 2.79 21.44
CA GLU A 338 5.13 1.85 20.35
C GLU A 338 4.48 0.48 20.51
N LYS A 339 4.41 -0.03 21.75
CA LYS A 339 3.70 -1.28 22.05
C LYS A 339 2.22 -1.14 21.73
N ARG A 340 1.59 -0.05 22.17
CA ARG A 340 0.17 0.21 21.92
C ARG A 340 -0.13 0.37 20.44
N ALA A 341 0.71 1.07 19.69
CA ALA A 341 0.51 1.27 18.26
C ALA A 341 0.65 -0.04 17.47
N VAL A 342 1.66 -0.88 17.77
CA VAL A 342 1.77 -2.23 17.16
C VAL A 342 0.58 -3.11 17.53
N GLN A 343 0.14 -3.07 18.80
CA GLN A 343 -1.04 -3.80 19.27
C GLN A 343 -2.32 -3.32 18.57
N GLY A 344 -2.48 -2.01 18.44
CA GLY A 344 -3.60 -1.38 17.75
C GLY A 344 -3.62 -1.71 16.26
N MET A 345 -2.47 -1.75 15.59
CA MET A 345 -2.39 -2.22 14.20
C MET A 345 -2.81 -3.68 14.07
N LEU A 346 -2.29 -4.56 14.93
CA LEU A 346 -2.67 -5.98 14.95
C LEU A 346 -4.17 -6.15 15.19
N ASP A 347 -4.74 -5.40 16.14
CA ASP A 347 -6.16 -5.42 16.47
C ASP A 347 -7.03 -4.89 15.31
N ARG A 348 -6.72 -3.69 14.79
CA ARG A 348 -7.46 -3.07 13.67
C ARG A 348 -7.47 -3.97 12.43
N TRP A 349 -6.31 -4.50 12.05
CA TRP A 349 -6.22 -5.36 10.85
C TRP A 349 -6.82 -6.74 11.06
N ALA A 350 -6.77 -7.28 12.29
CA ALA A 350 -7.47 -8.52 12.62
C ALA A 350 -9.00 -8.33 12.68
N ALA A 351 -9.49 -7.16 13.09
CA ALA A 351 -10.90 -6.79 13.08
C ALA A 351 -11.44 -6.52 11.66
N GLN A 352 -10.58 -6.08 10.74
CA GLN A 352 -10.89 -5.90 9.32
C GLN A 352 -10.70 -7.18 8.50
N ALA A 353 -10.23 -8.27 9.11
CA ALA A 353 -10.08 -9.55 8.44
C ALA A 353 -11.44 -10.02 7.89
N PRO A 354 -11.47 -10.67 6.72
CA PRO A 354 -12.71 -11.21 6.16
C PRO A 354 -13.47 -12.01 7.23
N LEU A 355 -14.77 -11.73 7.40
CA LEU A 355 -15.67 -12.42 8.35
C LEU A 355 -15.45 -13.95 8.49
N PRO A 356 -15.14 -14.72 7.42
CA PRO A 356 -14.85 -16.16 7.54
C PRO A 356 -13.48 -16.54 8.15
N LEU A 357 -12.45 -15.67 8.14
CA LEU A 357 -11.19 -15.95 8.87
C LEU A 357 -11.37 -15.76 10.38
N GLY A 358 -12.22 -14.80 10.76
CA GLY A 358 -12.31 -14.34 12.13
C GLY A 358 -10.96 -13.78 12.65
N LEU A 359 -11.03 -13.23 13.85
CA LEU A 359 -9.91 -12.50 14.43
C LEU A 359 -8.73 -13.41 14.76
N LYS A 360 -9.03 -14.60 15.30
CA LYS A 360 -8.06 -15.65 15.61
C LYS A 360 -7.37 -16.19 14.35
N GLY A 361 -8.12 -16.41 13.27
CA GLY A 361 -7.58 -16.93 12.02
C GLY A 361 -6.62 -15.95 11.34
N TYR A 362 -6.89 -14.64 11.43
CA TYR A 362 -5.96 -13.63 10.92
C TYR A 362 -4.62 -13.66 11.65
N LEU A 363 -4.62 -13.66 12.99
CA LEU A 363 -3.39 -13.72 13.78
C LEU A 363 -2.66 -15.05 13.60
N SER A 364 -3.37 -16.18 13.46
CA SER A 364 -2.76 -17.46 13.12
C SER A 364 -2.03 -17.41 11.78
N MET A 365 -2.68 -16.91 10.74
CA MET A 365 -2.07 -16.77 9.42
C MET A 365 -0.86 -15.82 9.44
N LEU A 366 -0.91 -14.76 10.26
CA LEU A 366 0.22 -13.85 10.43
C LEU A 366 1.40 -14.55 11.10
N ILE A 367 1.17 -15.27 12.20
CA ILE A 367 2.19 -16.05 12.92
C ILE A 367 2.78 -17.15 12.02
N ASP A 368 1.95 -17.85 11.25
CA ASP A 368 2.41 -18.91 10.35
C ASP A 368 3.25 -18.38 9.18
N SER A 369 3.16 -17.07 8.89
CA SER A 369 3.94 -16.41 7.85
C SER A 369 5.29 -15.86 8.31
N THR A 370 5.63 -16.01 9.59
CA THR A 370 6.96 -15.66 10.12
C THR A 370 7.97 -16.78 9.87
N GLY A 371 9.26 -16.46 9.96
CA GLY A 371 10.35 -17.44 9.96
C GLY A 371 10.63 -18.03 11.34
N TRP A 372 9.68 -18.00 12.29
CA TRP A 372 9.89 -18.53 13.65
C TRP A 372 10.01 -20.06 13.65
N PRO A 373 10.67 -20.67 14.65
CA PRO A 373 10.62 -22.10 14.89
C PRO A 373 9.18 -22.62 14.92
N ARG A 374 8.91 -23.72 14.22
CA ARG A 374 7.57 -24.33 14.12
C ARG A 374 6.93 -24.56 15.49
N ARG A 375 7.73 -24.95 16.49
CA ARG A 375 7.29 -25.15 17.87
C ARG A 375 6.68 -23.87 18.47
N ASP A 376 7.36 -22.74 18.28
CA ASP A 376 6.96 -21.45 18.86
C ASP A 376 5.76 -20.84 18.11
N GLN A 377 5.66 -21.09 16.79
CA GLN A 377 4.46 -20.78 16.01
C GLN A 377 3.24 -21.54 16.56
N VAL A 378 3.35 -22.85 16.73
CA VAL A 378 2.27 -23.70 17.25
C VAL A 378 1.89 -23.30 18.68
N GLU A 379 2.87 -23.06 19.55
CA GLU A 379 2.65 -22.59 20.92
C GLU A 379 1.86 -21.28 20.94
N ARG A 380 2.28 -20.29 20.14
CA ARG A 380 1.62 -18.99 20.12
C ARG A 380 0.23 -19.06 19.51
N VAL A 381 0.04 -19.82 18.43
CA VAL A 381 -1.26 -20.03 17.77
C VAL A 381 -2.26 -20.74 18.70
N GLN A 382 -1.82 -21.76 19.43
CA GLN A 382 -2.67 -22.47 20.40
C GLN A 382 -3.08 -21.55 21.56
N GLY A 383 -2.22 -20.62 21.94
CA GLY A 383 -2.47 -19.62 22.98
C GLY A 383 -3.32 -18.42 22.54
N LEU A 384 -3.92 -18.43 21.34
CA LEU A 384 -4.88 -17.40 20.90
C LEU A 384 -6.28 -17.68 21.47
N THR A 385 -6.81 -16.70 22.18
CA THR A 385 -8.11 -16.74 22.87
C THR A 385 -9.28 -16.35 21.99
N GLY A 386 -9.03 -15.66 20.88
CA GLY A 386 -10.03 -15.04 20.02
C GLY A 386 -10.49 -13.64 20.46
N ILE A 387 -9.95 -13.14 21.58
CA ILE A 387 -10.18 -11.77 22.06
C ILE A 387 -9.03 -10.89 21.53
N SER A 388 -9.34 -9.94 20.66
CA SER A 388 -8.34 -9.24 19.84
C SER A 388 -7.29 -8.48 20.60
N GLU A 389 -7.74 -7.57 21.46
CA GLU A 389 -6.86 -6.70 22.23
C GLU A 389 -5.93 -7.54 23.12
N TYR A 390 -6.48 -8.61 23.72
CA TYR A 390 -5.72 -9.53 24.55
C TYR A 390 -4.71 -10.34 23.72
N ASP A 391 -5.12 -10.90 22.58
CA ASP A 391 -4.25 -11.72 21.74
C ASP A 391 -3.13 -10.92 21.08
N ALA A 392 -3.41 -9.68 20.65
CA ALA A 392 -2.42 -8.73 20.14
C ALA A 392 -1.41 -8.34 21.23
N MET A 393 -1.89 -8.07 22.45
CA MET A 393 -1.02 -7.78 23.60
C MET A 393 -0.10 -8.96 23.93
N GLN A 394 -0.66 -10.17 24.03
CA GLN A 394 0.09 -11.38 24.34
C GLN A 394 1.08 -11.73 23.23
N LEU A 395 0.74 -11.50 21.97
CA LEU A 395 1.62 -11.72 20.83
C LEU A 395 2.85 -10.81 20.87
N VAL A 396 2.66 -9.50 21.09
CA VAL A 396 3.78 -8.56 21.22
C VAL A 396 4.65 -8.90 22.44
N SER A 397 4.03 -9.26 23.57
CA SER A 397 4.75 -9.68 24.78
C SER A 397 5.57 -10.96 24.52
N PHE A 398 5.01 -11.91 23.79
CA PHE A 398 5.69 -13.14 23.40
C PHE A 398 6.94 -12.84 22.56
N CYS A 399 6.82 -12.01 21.52
CA CYS A 399 7.96 -11.62 20.68
C CYS A 399 9.08 -10.94 21.47
N LEU A 400 8.73 -10.01 22.37
CA LEU A 400 9.70 -9.31 23.21
C LEU A 400 10.40 -10.26 24.20
N SER A 401 9.71 -11.30 24.67
CA SER A 401 10.30 -12.31 25.56
C SER A 401 11.31 -13.24 24.86
N ARG A 402 11.10 -13.54 23.56
CA ARG A 402 11.92 -14.47 22.78
C ARG A 402 13.15 -13.82 22.12
N LYS A 403 13.19 -12.49 22.00
CA LYS A 403 14.33 -11.70 21.50
C LYS A 403 14.69 -12.04 20.05
N THR A 404 15.88 -12.58 19.78
CA THR A 404 16.38 -12.89 18.43
C THR A 404 15.73 -14.16 17.88
N ASN A 405 15.41 -14.19 16.58
CA ASN A 405 14.92 -15.40 15.93
C ASN A 405 16.08 -16.40 15.75
N PRO A 406 16.03 -17.61 16.33
CA PRO A 406 17.12 -18.60 16.21
C PRO A 406 17.22 -19.24 14.80
N GLU A 407 16.17 -19.15 13.97
CA GLU A 407 16.21 -19.67 12.59
C GLU A 407 16.84 -18.67 11.61
N ASP A 408 16.79 -17.37 11.93
CA ASP A 408 17.43 -16.31 11.16
C ASP A 408 17.83 -15.15 12.08
N GLU A 409 19.10 -15.11 12.49
CA GLU A 409 19.63 -14.13 13.45
C GLU A 409 19.57 -12.68 12.93
N ARG A 410 19.29 -12.48 11.63
CA ARG A 410 19.07 -11.17 11.04
C ARG A 410 17.75 -10.55 11.49
N TYR A 411 16.87 -11.31 12.13
CA TYR A 411 15.58 -10.85 12.64
C TYR A 411 15.47 -11.08 14.15
N THR A 412 14.81 -10.15 14.84
CA THR A 412 14.16 -10.46 16.11
C THR A 412 12.79 -11.10 15.87
N TYR A 413 12.24 -11.81 16.86
CA TYR A 413 10.86 -12.34 16.77
C TYR A 413 9.88 -11.23 16.42
N LEU A 414 10.05 -10.06 17.06
CA LEU A 414 9.24 -8.89 16.76
C LEU A 414 9.51 -8.36 15.35
N GLY A 415 10.77 -8.22 14.94
CA GLY A 415 11.12 -7.76 13.59
C GLY A 415 10.52 -8.64 12.48
N ASP A 416 10.62 -9.96 12.63
CA ASP A 416 10.03 -10.92 11.68
C ASP A 416 8.50 -10.82 11.62
N LEU A 417 7.84 -10.68 12.77
CA LEU A 417 6.38 -10.44 12.83
C LEU A 417 5.98 -9.13 12.15
N LEU A 418 6.72 -8.05 12.39
CA LEU A 418 6.42 -6.75 11.82
C LEU A 418 6.66 -6.75 10.30
N VAL A 419 7.69 -7.43 9.80
CA VAL A 419 7.91 -7.64 8.35
C VAL A 419 6.79 -8.47 7.74
N ALA A 420 6.30 -9.51 8.43
CA ALA A 420 5.14 -10.28 7.99
C ALA A 420 3.85 -9.42 7.95
N LEU A 421 3.69 -8.51 8.91
CA LEU A 421 2.57 -7.57 8.98
C LEU A 421 2.66 -6.52 7.86
N MET A 422 3.84 -5.97 7.58
CA MET A 422 4.10 -4.98 6.52
C MET A 422 3.56 -5.42 5.16
N LYS A 423 3.69 -6.72 4.84
CA LYS A 423 3.20 -7.31 3.57
C LYS A 423 1.67 -7.27 3.43
N ARG A 424 0.94 -7.00 4.52
CA ARG A 424 -0.52 -7.12 4.61
C ARG A 424 -1.22 -5.81 4.92
N VAL A 425 -0.49 -4.80 5.36
CA VAL A 425 -1.02 -3.47 5.69
C VAL A 425 -0.86 -2.49 4.53
N GLY A 426 -1.61 -1.38 4.60
CA GLY A 426 -1.53 -0.26 3.67
C GLY A 426 -0.19 0.48 3.73
N LEU A 427 0.05 1.38 2.76
CA LEU A 427 1.32 2.09 2.60
C LEU A 427 1.76 2.84 3.87
N GLU A 428 0.80 3.48 4.55
CA GLU A 428 1.03 4.28 5.75
C GLU A 428 1.44 3.47 6.98
N ASP A 429 0.70 2.40 7.29
CA ASP A 429 1.08 1.46 8.36
C ASP A 429 2.40 0.74 8.00
N ARG A 430 2.66 0.51 6.71
CA ARG A 430 3.92 -0.10 6.24
C ARG A 430 5.12 0.84 6.45
N GLU A 431 4.98 2.13 6.20
CA GLU A 431 5.99 3.15 6.47
C GLU A 431 6.27 3.28 7.97
N TYR A 432 5.23 3.30 8.80
CA TYR A 432 5.35 3.26 10.27
C TYR A 432 6.16 2.03 10.73
N LEU A 433 5.81 0.84 10.22
CA LEU A 433 6.46 -0.41 10.61
C LEU A 433 7.93 -0.44 10.15
N ALA A 434 8.22 0.05 8.93
CA ALA A 434 9.59 0.18 8.44
C ALA A 434 10.43 1.12 9.31
N ALA A 435 9.86 2.25 9.72
CA ALA A 435 10.54 3.18 10.62
C ALA A 435 10.77 2.56 12.01
N LEU A 436 9.79 1.85 12.58
CA LEU A 436 9.93 1.18 13.86
C LEU A 436 11.00 0.08 13.82
N ILE A 437 11.02 -0.72 12.74
CA ILE A 437 12.03 -1.77 12.53
C ILE A 437 13.43 -1.17 12.45
N ALA A 438 13.61 -0.10 11.68
CA ALA A 438 14.90 0.57 11.52
C ALA A 438 15.38 1.25 12.82
N THR A 439 14.53 2.04 13.47
CA THR A 439 14.88 2.79 14.69
C THR A 439 15.20 1.87 15.87
N ARG A 440 14.49 0.75 16.02
CA ARG A 440 14.67 -0.19 17.13
C ARG A 440 15.64 -1.33 16.81
N GLY A 441 16.24 -1.34 15.62
CA GLY A 441 17.20 -2.36 15.20
C GLY A 441 16.60 -3.77 15.25
N LEU A 442 15.33 -3.91 14.87
CA LEU A 442 14.58 -5.17 14.97
C LEU A 442 15.00 -6.18 13.91
N VAL A 443 15.64 -5.69 12.85
CA VAL A 443 16.10 -6.44 11.68
C VAL A 443 17.46 -5.86 11.26
N GLU A 444 18.33 -6.70 10.72
CA GLU A 444 19.62 -6.30 10.17
C GLU A 444 19.46 -5.30 9.01
N GLY A 445 20.31 -4.28 8.94
CA GLY A 445 20.19 -3.18 7.97
C GLY A 445 20.23 -3.60 6.49
N SER A 446 20.87 -4.73 6.17
CA SER A 446 20.90 -5.32 4.82
C SER A 446 19.50 -5.74 4.34
N VAL A 447 18.69 -6.31 5.23
CA VAL A 447 17.34 -6.79 4.95
C VAL A 447 16.36 -5.63 4.73
N LEU A 448 16.54 -4.50 5.42
CA LEU A 448 15.71 -3.31 5.23
C LEU A 448 15.81 -2.76 3.80
N GLY A 449 16.98 -2.87 3.16
CA GLY A 449 17.18 -2.47 1.77
C GLY A 449 16.50 -3.40 0.76
N GLU A 450 16.21 -4.65 1.13
CA GLU A 450 15.55 -5.64 0.26
C GLU A 450 14.02 -5.52 0.27
N LEU A 451 13.44 -4.81 1.25
CA LEU A 451 11.98 -4.72 1.43
C LEU A 451 11.30 -3.69 0.50
N ASP A 452 12.07 -2.93 -0.30
CA ASP A 452 11.60 -1.92 -1.27
C ASP A 452 10.52 -0.97 -0.73
N VAL A 453 10.55 -0.72 0.59
CA VAL A 453 9.73 0.29 1.24
C VAL A 453 10.58 1.56 1.28
N PRO A 454 10.06 2.73 0.84
CA PRO A 454 10.72 3.99 1.11
C PRO A 454 10.77 4.14 2.62
N VAL A 455 11.88 3.73 3.24
CA VAL A 455 12.21 4.08 4.61
C VAL A 455 12.29 5.59 4.59
N PRO A 456 11.33 6.30 5.23
CA PRO A 456 11.35 7.74 5.14
C PRO A 456 12.71 8.24 5.64
N GLN A 457 13.30 9.26 5.01
CA GLN A 457 14.63 9.77 5.41
C GLN A 457 14.73 10.15 6.91
N TRP A 458 13.60 10.25 7.60
CA TRP A 458 13.47 10.50 9.04
C TRP A 458 13.38 9.23 9.92
N ALA A 459 13.39 8.01 9.36
CA ALA A 459 13.39 6.76 10.13
C ALA A 459 14.69 6.51 10.94
N GLY A 460 15.60 7.48 10.98
CA GLY A 460 16.77 7.52 11.86
C GLY A 460 16.60 8.35 13.14
N GLY A 461 15.47 9.05 13.32
CA GLY A 461 15.22 9.88 14.51
C GLY A 461 14.06 10.86 14.29
N SER A 462 13.49 11.40 15.37
CA SER A 462 12.59 12.56 15.28
C SER A 462 13.21 13.58 14.31
N GLY A 463 12.50 13.93 13.23
CA GLY A 463 12.94 15.02 12.36
C GLY A 463 13.23 16.27 13.20
N PRO A 464 14.08 17.20 12.75
CA PRO A 464 14.38 18.39 13.53
C PRO A 464 13.08 19.12 13.87
N ASP A 465 12.98 19.62 15.09
CA ASP A 465 11.93 20.58 15.46
C ASP A 465 12.15 21.85 14.64
N VAL A 466 11.06 22.41 14.10
CA VAL A 466 11.11 23.57 13.19
C VAL A 466 10.22 24.67 13.73
N GLY A 467 10.70 25.91 13.60
CA GLY A 467 9.99 27.10 14.04
C GLY A 467 10.06 27.33 15.57
N PRO A 468 9.34 28.36 16.06
CA PRO A 468 9.40 28.78 17.46
C PRO A 468 8.86 27.74 18.44
N ASP A 469 9.02 28.02 19.75
CA ASP A 469 8.54 27.16 20.82
C ASP A 469 7.02 26.99 20.80
N LEU A 470 6.59 25.73 20.93
CA LEU A 470 5.20 25.30 20.81
C LEU A 470 4.78 24.64 22.12
N GLU A 471 3.77 25.22 22.77
CA GLU A 471 3.14 24.65 23.97
C GLU A 471 1.86 23.92 23.58
N TRP A 472 1.91 22.59 23.59
CA TRP A 472 0.83 21.75 23.08
C TRP A 472 -0.39 21.70 24.02
N GLN A 473 -1.54 22.16 23.54
CA GLN A 473 -2.85 22.16 24.20
C GLN A 473 -3.74 20.98 23.75
N GLY A 474 -3.44 20.38 22.60
CA GLY A 474 -4.17 19.23 22.08
C GLY A 474 -4.00 17.96 22.93
N PRO A 475 -4.67 16.86 22.55
CA PRO A 475 -4.54 15.58 23.25
C PRO A 475 -3.09 15.11 23.34
N THR A 476 -2.69 14.58 24.50
CA THR A 476 -1.33 14.05 24.70
C THR A 476 -1.25 12.53 24.53
N ASP A 477 -2.39 11.85 24.53
CA ASP A 477 -2.48 10.40 24.32
C ASP A 477 -2.38 10.10 22.82
N ASP A 478 -1.38 9.29 22.44
CA ASP A 478 -1.09 8.97 21.05
C ASP A 478 -2.23 8.21 20.35
N LEU A 479 -3.03 7.42 21.08
CA LEU A 479 -4.21 6.74 20.53
C LEU A 479 -5.30 7.75 20.17
N VAL A 480 -5.45 8.78 20.99
CA VAL A 480 -6.38 9.88 20.71
C VAL A 480 -5.89 10.65 19.48
N LEU A 481 -4.59 10.93 19.37
CA LEU A 481 -3.96 11.59 18.21
C LEU A 481 -4.04 10.76 16.93
N GLU A 482 -3.85 9.44 16.98
CA GLU A 482 -4.10 8.53 15.84
C GLU A 482 -5.54 8.67 15.31
N GLY A 483 -6.50 8.90 16.21
CA GLY A 483 -7.89 9.17 15.84
C GLY A 483 -8.14 10.48 15.09
N TYR A 484 -7.20 11.43 15.09
CA TYR A 484 -7.22 12.65 14.25
C TYR A 484 -6.66 12.38 12.85
N LEU A 485 -5.94 11.27 12.65
CA LEU A 485 -5.39 10.89 11.36
C LEU A 485 -6.31 9.90 10.63
N ARG A 486 -7.64 10.12 10.70
CA ARG A 486 -8.68 9.22 10.14
C ARG A 486 -8.21 8.58 8.82
N PRO A 487 -8.37 7.25 8.63
CA PRO A 487 -8.21 6.66 7.32
C PRO A 487 -9.34 7.21 6.44
N GLU A 488 -9.06 8.26 5.69
CA GLU A 488 -9.95 8.70 4.62
C GLU A 488 -10.08 7.54 3.62
N PRO A 489 -11.25 7.38 2.95
CA PRO A 489 -11.28 6.59 1.74
C PRO A 489 -10.19 7.10 0.79
N ASN A 490 -9.50 6.21 0.07
CA ASN A 490 -8.52 6.57 -0.98
C ASN A 490 -9.19 7.22 -2.23
N LEU A 491 -10.23 8.02 -2.04
CA LEU A 491 -11.05 8.63 -3.06
C LEU A 491 -11.11 10.13 -2.78
N GLN A 492 -10.24 10.88 -3.46
CA GLN A 492 -10.33 12.33 -3.51
C GLN A 492 -11.20 12.75 -4.69
N ASP A 493 -12.08 13.72 -4.49
CA ASP A 493 -12.81 14.32 -5.61
C ASP A 493 -11.83 15.00 -6.59
N VAL A 494 -11.98 14.74 -7.89
CA VAL A 494 -11.11 15.34 -8.92
C VAL A 494 -11.32 16.85 -8.99
N GLY A 495 -12.53 17.34 -8.73
CA GLY A 495 -12.81 18.77 -8.62
C GLY A 495 -12.04 19.40 -7.46
N TRP A 496 -11.98 18.75 -6.31
CA TRP A 496 -11.15 19.16 -5.17
C TRP A 496 -9.66 19.20 -5.55
N LEU A 497 -9.13 18.17 -6.23
CA LEU A 497 -7.74 18.17 -6.70
C LEU A 497 -7.44 19.33 -7.65
N ARG A 498 -8.36 19.64 -8.57
CA ARG A 498 -8.24 20.80 -9.46
C ARG A 498 -8.22 22.12 -8.68
N GLN A 499 -9.04 22.24 -7.64
CA GLN A 499 -9.03 23.43 -6.79
C GLN A 499 -7.73 23.51 -5.97
N ALA A 500 -7.23 22.40 -5.45
CA ALA A 500 -5.96 22.37 -4.72
C ALA A 500 -4.79 22.83 -5.61
N ILE A 501 -4.75 22.38 -6.87
CA ILE A 501 -3.78 22.87 -7.87
C ILE A 501 -3.92 24.38 -8.08
N GLN A 502 -5.14 24.92 -8.15
CA GLN A 502 -5.35 26.36 -8.24
C GLN A 502 -4.91 27.11 -6.98
N ARG A 503 -5.04 26.52 -5.78
CA ARG A 503 -4.51 27.13 -4.54
C ARG A 503 -2.99 27.13 -4.52
N ALA A 504 -2.37 26.07 -5.04
CA ALA A 504 -0.92 25.95 -5.15
C ALA A 504 -0.30 27.08 -6.01
N GLU A 505 -1.03 27.62 -7.00
CA GLU A 505 -0.56 28.78 -7.78
C GLU A 505 -0.26 30.00 -6.92
N SER A 506 -0.95 30.16 -5.78
CA SER A 506 -0.74 31.28 -4.83
C SER A 506 0.50 31.11 -3.96
N VAL A 507 1.14 29.95 -3.95
CA VAL A 507 2.22 29.59 -3.04
C VAL A 507 3.57 29.77 -3.71
N CYS A 508 4.55 30.30 -2.97
CA CYS A 508 5.90 30.52 -3.46
C CYS A 508 6.97 30.01 -2.49
N LEU A 509 8.09 29.59 -3.07
CA LEU A 509 9.34 29.36 -2.36
C LEU A 509 10.01 30.71 -2.06
N ILE A 510 10.48 30.92 -0.83
CA ILE A 510 11.29 32.06 -0.42
C ILE A 510 12.73 31.60 -0.21
N GLN A 511 13.66 32.25 -0.88
CA GLN A 511 15.10 32.09 -0.68
C GLN A 511 15.75 33.45 -0.48
N TYR A 512 16.71 33.56 0.43
CA TYR A 512 17.46 34.79 0.61
C TYR A 512 18.88 34.51 1.10
N ARG A 513 19.76 35.45 0.79
CA ARG A 513 21.08 35.56 1.42
C ARG A 513 21.08 36.81 2.29
N THR A 514 21.66 36.73 3.47
CA THR A 514 21.86 37.92 4.32
C THR A 514 22.74 38.96 3.60
N PRO A 515 22.72 40.24 4.03
CA PRO A 515 23.62 41.26 3.50
C PRO A 515 25.11 40.87 3.59
N GLN A 516 25.47 40.04 4.57
CA GLN A 516 26.82 39.50 4.77
C GLN A 516 27.13 38.30 3.86
N GLY A 517 26.22 37.92 2.97
CA GLY A 517 26.38 36.86 1.98
C GLY A 517 26.08 35.45 2.50
N GLN A 518 25.58 35.29 3.73
CA GLN A 518 25.23 33.97 4.27
C GLN A 518 23.90 33.50 3.73
N GLU A 519 23.85 32.28 3.21
CA GLU A 519 22.60 31.63 2.81
C GLU A 519 21.74 31.27 4.03
N ARG A 520 20.43 31.30 3.82
CA ARG A 520 19.44 30.95 4.83
C ARG A 520 18.56 29.81 4.31
N PRO A 521 17.98 28.97 5.20
CA PRO A 521 17.10 27.90 4.79
C PRO A 521 15.94 28.41 3.94
N SER A 522 15.58 27.62 2.93
CA SER A 522 14.39 27.88 2.12
C SER A 522 13.13 27.87 2.99
N ALA A 523 12.16 28.72 2.65
CA ALA A 523 10.89 28.85 3.36
C ALA A 523 9.72 29.02 2.38
N THR A 524 8.50 29.13 2.90
CA THR A 524 7.29 29.33 2.08
C THR A 524 6.68 30.70 2.33
N GLY A 525 6.08 31.28 1.30
CA GLY A 525 5.11 32.35 1.40
C GLY A 525 3.94 32.12 0.46
N PHE A 526 2.93 32.96 0.53
CA PHE A 526 1.80 32.89 -0.39
C PHE A 526 1.13 34.25 -0.60
N LEU A 527 0.50 34.39 -1.76
CA LEU A 527 -0.19 35.60 -2.16
C LEU A 527 -1.53 35.72 -1.42
N VAL A 528 -1.74 36.83 -0.70
CA VAL A 528 -2.98 37.14 0.04
C VAL A 528 -3.77 38.30 -0.55
N GLY A 529 -3.12 39.11 -1.39
CA GLY A 529 -3.70 40.22 -2.14
C GLY A 529 -2.86 40.51 -3.38
N GLU A 530 -3.25 41.49 -4.20
CA GLU A 530 -2.51 41.82 -5.42
C GLU A 530 -1.10 42.33 -5.09
N GLY A 531 -0.07 41.53 -5.43
CA GLY A 531 1.31 41.85 -5.09
C GLY A 531 1.66 41.75 -3.60
N LEU A 532 0.82 41.11 -2.79
CA LEU A 532 0.99 41.01 -1.34
C LEU A 532 1.24 39.57 -0.91
N VAL A 533 2.46 39.28 -0.48
CA VAL A 533 2.87 37.95 0.01
C VAL A 533 2.91 37.94 1.53
N LEU A 534 2.26 36.93 2.13
CA LEU A 534 2.34 36.63 3.56
C LEU A 534 3.33 35.48 3.80
N THR A 535 4.15 35.61 4.84
CA THR A 535 5.05 34.56 5.35
C THR A 535 5.24 34.76 6.85
N ASN A 536 6.04 33.90 7.51
CA ASN A 536 6.35 34.09 8.93
C ASN A 536 7.41 35.19 9.12
N TYR A 537 7.31 35.93 10.23
CA TYR A 537 8.32 36.91 10.61
C TYR A 537 9.69 36.25 10.80
N HIS A 538 9.73 35.10 11.48
CA HIS A 538 10.99 34.39 11.71
C HIS A 538 11.65 33.84 10.43
N VAL A 539 10.98 33.83 9.27
CA VAL A 539 11.62 33.44 8.01
C VAL A 539 12.75 34.39 7.67
N LEU A 540 12.54 35.70 7.89
CA LEU A 540 13.49 36.75 7.54
C LEU A 540 14.12 37.41 8.77
N GLN A 541 13.69 37.04 9.97
CA GLN A 541 14.29 37.42 11.24
C GLN A 541 14.31 36.23 12.21
N ASP A 542 15.19 35.28 11.91
CA ASP A 542 15.26 34.03 12.66
C ASP A 542 16.03 34.23 14.00
N PRO A 543 15.40 33.98 15.16
CA PRO A 543 16.05 34.16 16.45
C PRO A 543 17.25 33.22 16.67
N ARG A 544 17.40 32.16 15.87
CA ARG A 544 18.55 31.24 15.91
C ARG A 544 19.80 31.84 15.28
N PHE A 545 19.67 32.90 14.48
CA PHE A 545 20.78 33.58 13.81
C PHE A 545 20.91 35.02 14.36
N PRO A 546 21.70 35.23 15.43
CA PRO A 546 21.91 36.56 15.99
C PRO A 546 22.45 37.54 14.94
N GLY A 547 21.72 38.63 14.70
CA GLY A 547 22.05 39.62 13.67
C GLY A 547 21.13 39.61 12.45
N ASP A 548 20.21 38.63 12.34
CA ASP A 548 19.15 38.71 11.35
C ASP A 548 18.21 39.89 11.67
N VAL A 549 18.01 40.75 10.68
CA VAL A 549 17.13 41.92 10.76
C VAL A 549 16.19 41.88 9.57
N LEU A 550 14.88 41.84 9.83
CA LEU A 550 13.85 41.72 8.79
C LEU A 550 14.07 42.74 7.65
N LEU A 551 14.23 44.02 7.99
CA LEU A 551 14.36 45.10 7.02
C LEU A 551 15.66 45.03 6.19
N GLU A 552 16.70 44.39 6.71
CA GLU A 552 17.96 44.18 5.97
C GLU A 552 17.89 42.94 5.08
N ASN A 553 17.16 41.91 5.51
CA ASN A 553 17.04 40.64 4.79
C ASN A 553 16.02 40.68 3.64
N VAL A 554 14.93 41.43 3.80
CA VAL A 554 13.84 41.53 2.80
C VAL A 554 14.35 41.92 1.40
N PRO A 555 15.19 42.95 1.21
CA PRO A 555 15.71 43.31 -0.12
C PRO A 555 16.48 42.20 -0.85
N HIS A 556 16.99 41.21 -0.11
CA HIS A 556 17.75 40.08 -0.64
C HIS A 556 16.90 38.82 -0.85
N ALA A 557 15.61 38.88 -0.56
CA ALA A 557 14.70 37.77 -0.79
C ALA A 557 14.35 37.63 -2.28
N ARG A 558 14.18 36.37 -2.70
CA ARG A 558 13.66 35.95 -4.01
C ARG A 558 12.51 34.99 -3.78
N LEU A 559 11.42 35.23 -4.49
CA LEU A 559 10.19 34.48 -4.38
C LEU A 559 9.92 33.76 -5.70
N TYR A 560 9.71 32.44 -5.65
CA TYR A 560 9.51 31.61 -6.83
C TYR A 560 8.13 30.96 -6.80
N PHE A 561 7.24 31.37 -7.70
CA PHE A 561 5.89 30.81 -7.82
C PHE A 561 5.86 29.68 -8.85
N GLY A 562 5.17 28.59 -8.53
CA GLY A 562 4.98 27.46 -9.44
C GLY A 562 6.21 26.56 -9.60
N GLN A 563 7.05 26.41 -8.56
CA GLN A 563 8.09 25.39 -8.50
C GLN A 563 7.49 24.01 -8.17
N VAL A 564 7.24 23.21 -9.20
CA VAL A 564 6.63 21.88 -9.11
C VAL A 564 7.46 20.88 -9.90
N THR A 565 7.33 19.60 -9.56
CA THR A 565 7.98 18.53 -10.33
C THR A 565 7.24 18.29 -11.65
N VAL A 566 7.98 18.27 -12.78
CA VAL A 566 7.44 17.98 -14.13
C VAL A 566 7.67 16.53 -14.55
N GLU A 567 7.07 16.16 -15.68
CA GLU A 567 7.29 14.87 -16.33
C GLU A 567 8.79 14.68 -16.63
N GLY A 568 9.43 13.75 -15.92
CA GLY A 568 10.89 13.57 -15.94
C GLY A 568 11.55 13.70 -14.57
N GLY A 569 10.84 14.23 -13.57
CA GLY A 569 11.33 14.33 -12.19
C GLY A 569 12.09 15.63 -11.87
N GLU A 570 12.31 16.50 -12.86
CA GLU A 570 12.92 17.81 -12.67
C GLU A 570 11.96 18.79 -11.97
N VAL A 571 12.49 19.72 -11.19
CA VAL A 571 11.71 20.79 -10.54
C VAL A 571 11.76 22.03 -11.43
N THR A 572 10.59 22.61 -11.72
CA THR A 572 10.54 23.87 -12.46
C THR A 572 11.14 25.00 -11.63
N ARG A 573 11.84 25.94 -12.30
CA ARG A 573 12.35 27.14 -11.64
C ARG A 573 11.23 28.09 -11.16
N GLY A 574 10.04 27.96 -11.72
CA GLY A 574 8.91 28.87 -11.43
C GLY A 574 9.13 30.28 -11.98
N ARG A 575 8.22 31.20 -11.63
CA ARG A 575 8.31 32.63 -11.92
C ARG A 575 8.93 33.36 -10.74
N GLU A 576 9.89 34.24 -11.03
CA GLU A 576 10.69 34.94 -10.04
C GLU A 576 10.14 36.34 -9.74
N PHE A 577 10.04 36.65 -8.45
CA PHE A 577 9.56 37.91 -7.90
C PHE A 577 10.55 38.43 -6.86
N GLU A 578 10.54 39.75 -6.67
CA GLU A 578 11.34 40.41 -5.65
C GLU A 578 10.51 41.42 -4.84
N PRO A 579 10.89 41.68 -3.58
CA PRO A 579 10.24 42.73 -2.79
C PRO A 579 10.46 44.11 -3.40
N VAL A 580 9.43 44.97 -3.33
CA VAL A 580 9.50 46.35 -3.84
C VAL A 580 10.56 47.13 -3.07
N GLY A 581 11.45 47.80 -3.79
CA GLY A 581 12.75 48.27 -3.28
C GLY A 581 12.76 48.97 -1.90
N GLY A 582 13.62 48.48 -1.01
CA GLY A 582 13.96 49.09 0.29
C GLY A 582 13.08 48.63 1.46
N ALA A 583 13.08 49.41 2.55
CA ALA A 583 12.27 49.13 3.75
C ALA A 583 10.75 49.21 3.49
N GLY A 584 10.33 49.81 2.38
CA GLY A 584 8.92 49.93 1.98
C GLY A 584 8.27 48.63 1.50
N ALA A 585 9.05 47.56 1.33
CA ALA A 585 8.52 46.23 1.01
C ALA A 585 7.77 45.61 2.19
N VAL A 586 8.11 45.91 3.44
CA VAL A 586 7.39 45.38 4.61
C VAL A 586 6.23 46.31 4.94
N LEU A 587 5.00 45.85 4.69
CA LEU A 587 3.79 46.64 4.93
C LEU A 587 3.28 46.50 6.37
N ALA A 588 3.38 45.29 6.91
CA ALA A 588 3.05 44.96 8.28
C ALA A 588 3.86 43.75 8.72
N SER A 589 4.10 43.64 10.02
CA SER A 589 4.77 42.49 10.59
C SER A 589 4.47 42.39 12.07
N SER A 590 4.38 41.17 12.59
CA SER A 590 4.25 40.89 14.02
C SER A 590 5.34 39.89 14.44
N PRO A 591 6.08 40.15 15.53
CA PRO A 591 7.18 39.29 15.96
C PRO A 591 6.70 37.92 16.47
N VAL A 592 7.65 36.99 16.63
CA VAL A 592 7.43 35.61 17.10
C VAL A 592 6.57 35.51 18.38
N LYS A 593 6.71 36.46 19.30
CA LYS A 593 6.01 36.46 20.59
C LYS A 593 4.52 36.86 20.49
N GLU A 594 4.11 37.33 19.32
CA GLU A 594 2.76 37.79 19.02
C GLU A 594 2.16 36.89 17.93
N LEU A 595 2.11 37.34 16.66
CA LEU A 595 1.48 36.62 15.55
C LEU A 595 2.47 36.13 14.48
N ASP A 596 3.77 36.36 14.66
CA ASP A 596 4.85 35.83 13.80
C ASP A 596 4.61 35.91 12.28
N TYR A 597 4.15 37.05 11.77
CA TYR A 597 3.93 37.21 10.33
C TYR A 597 4.71 38.39 9.75
N ALA A 598 4.97 38.34 8.46
CA ALA A 598 5.45 39.46 7.66
C ALA A 598 4.63 39.56 6.38
N LEU A 599 4.03 40.73 6.14
CA LEU A 599 3.34 41.06 4.90
C LEU A 599 4.28 41.86 4.00
N LEU A 600 4.61 41.27 2.85
CA LEU A 600 5.56 41.81 1.90
C LEU A 600 4.85 42.29 0.64
N ARG A 601 5.19 43.49 0.18
CA ARG A 601 4.86 43.97 -1.17
C ARG A 601 5.93 43.47 -2.13
N VAL A 602 5.51 42.76 -3.18
CA VAL A 602 6.41 42.16 -4.17
C VAL A 602 5.97 42.51 -5.58
N GLU A 603 6.93 42.54 -6.49
CA GLU A 603 6.72 42.76 -7.91
C GLU A 603 7.41 41.65 -8.73
N PRO A 604 6.85 41.29 -9.90
CA PRO A 604 7.48 40.33 -10.77
C PRO A 604 8.74 40.92 -11.39
N ILE A 605 9.80 40.13 -11.49
CA ILE A 605 11.01 40.55 -12.20
C ILE A 605 10.71 40.70 -13.71
N ASP A 606 9.82 39.87 -14.26
CA ASP A 606 9.28 40.01 -15.61
C ASP A 606 7.83 40.53 -15.58
N ALA A 607 7.66 41.82 -15.87
CA ALA A 607 6.36 42.49 -15.89
C ALA A 607 5.37 41.95 -16.93
N GLN A 608 5.82 41.28 -18.00
CA GLN A 608 4.92 40.80 -19.06
C GLN A 608 4.17 39.52 -18.68
N THR A 609 4.77 38.69 -17.83
CA THR A 609 4.24 37.36 -17.47
C THR A 609 3.98 37.18 -15.98
N GLY A 610 4.47 38.12 -15.16
CA GLY A 610 4.52 38.07 -13.70
C GLY A 610 3.31 37.44 -13.04
N TRP A 611 2.19 38.17 -12.98
CA TRP A 611 1.00 37.74 -12.24
C TRP A 611 0.00 36.89 -13.04
N GLN A 612 0.24 36.63 -14.33
CA GLN A 612 -0.76 35.97 -15.19
C GLN A 612 -1.11 34.57 -14.66
N GLY A 613 -2.35 34.37 -14.22
CA GLY A 613 -2.78 33.08 -13.66
C GLY A 613 -2.30 32.79 -12.23
N ILE A 614 -1.63 33.73 -11.56
CA ILE A 614 -1.44 33.67 -10.10
C ILE A 614 -2.57 34.43 -9.45
N ARG A 615 -3.30 33.78 -8.55
CA ARG A 615 -4.39 34.42 -7.80
C ARG A 615 -4.10 34.37 -6.31
N PRO A 616 -4.54 35.37 -5.53
CA PRO A 616 -4.45 35.29 -4.08
C PRO A 616 -5.18 34.07 -3.54
N ALA A 617 -4.66 33.51 -2.45
CA ALA A 617 -5.31 32.44 -1.71
C ALA A 617 -6.67 32.95 -1.19
N PRO A 618 -7.80 32.30 -1.55
CA PRO A 618 -9.08 32.64 -0.94
C PRO A 618 -9.04 32.26 0.54
N TYR A 619 -9.67 33.09 1.37
CA TYR A 619 -9.67 32.94 2.81
C TYR A 619 -11.08 32.94 3.38
N THR A 620 -11.20 32.53 4.64
CA THR A 620 -12.38 32.72 5.47
C THR A 620 -11.97 33.36 6.81
N LEU A 621 -12.90 34.10 7.41
CA LEU A 621 -12.74 34.64 8.77
C LEU A 621 -13.54 33.82 9.80
N GLU A 622 -14.24 32.78 9.33
CA GLU A 622 -14.82 31.77 10.20
C GLU A 622 -13.69 30.97 10.84
N LEU A 623 -13.83 30.70 12.13
CA LEU A 623 -12.88 29.86 12.84
C LEU A 623 -13.11 28.41 12.41
N PRO A 624 -12.04 27.63 12.16
CA PRO A 624 -12.20 26.23 11.88
C PRO A 624 -12.65 25.47 13.13
N ASP A 625 -13.35 24.36 12.92
CA ASP A 625 -13.78 23.48 14.01
C ASP A 625 -12.67 22.50 14.41
N GLU A 626 -12.66 22.08 15.68
CA GLU A 626 -11.85 20.92 16.07
C GLU A 626 -12.29 19.68 15.28
N ARG A 627 -11.31 18.88 14.83
CA ARG A 627 -11.47 17.72 13.94
C ARG A 627 -11.86 18.06 12.50
N GLU A 628 -11.92 19.32 12.10
CA GLU A 628 -11.94 19.69 10.69
C GLU A 628 -10.61 19.32 10.01
N GLY A 629 -10.64 19.10 8.71
CA GLY A 629 -9.44 18.85 7.93
C GLY A 629 -8.52 20.07 7.82
N LEU A 630 -7.22 19.81 7.73
CA LEU A 630 -6.20 20.83 7.53
C LEU A 630 -5.21 20.40 6.45
N HIS A 631 -5.11 21.20 5.40
CA HIS A 631 -4.30 20.94 4.21
C HIS A 631 -3.23 22.03 4.07
N ILE A 632 -1.97 21.64 4.01
CA ILE A 632 -0.82 22.56 3.98
C ILE A 632 -0.13 22.42 2.64
N ILE A 633 -0.02 23.53 1.90
CA ILE A 633 0.70 23.58 0.63
C ILE A 633 1.97 24.39 0.84
N GLY A 634 3.13 23.86 0.44
CA GLY A 634 4.39 24.57 0.66
C GLY A 634 5.61 23.90 0.10
N HIS A 635 6.77 24.46 0.41
CA HIS A 635 8.06 23.98 -0.02
C HIS A 635 8.84 23.39 1.17
N PRO A 636 8.70 22.07 1.43
CA PRO A 636 9.39 21.47 2.54
C PRO A 636 10.88 21.32 2.34
N VAL A 637 11.62 21.70 3.38
CA VAL A 637 13.04 21.35 3.50
C VAL A 637 13.12 19.85 3.77
N ILE A 638 13.47 19.08 2.73
CA ILE A 638 13.66 17.63 2.78
C ILE A 638 15.17 17.36 2.73
N GLY A 639 15.73 16.87 3.84
CA GLY A 639 17.15 16.47 3.94
C GLY A 639 18.14 17.62 4.17
N SER A 640 19.43 17.28 4.21
CA SER A 640 20.56 18.22 4.42
C SER A 640 21.17 18.72 3.11
N ALA A 641 20.50 18.52 1.98
CA ALA A 641 21.00 18.98 0.69
C ALA A 641 20.65 20.47 0.52
N GLU A 642 21.69 21.29 0.49
CA GLU A 642 21.69 22.61 -0.11
C GLU A 642 21.18 22.45 -1.56
N ALA A 643 19.88 22.65 -1.78
CA ALA A 643 19.25 22.36 -3.06
C ALA A 643 19.59 23.46 -4.07
N GLU A 644 20.73 23.32 -4.73
CA GLU A 644 21.04 24.08 -5.97
C GLU A 644 20.01 23.79 -7.09
N GLU A 645 19.22 22.71 -6.99
CA GLU A 645 18.26 22.24 -8.02
C GLU A 645 16.76 22.47 -7.68
N GLY A 646 16.45 23.29 -6.66
CA GLY A 646 15.08 23.73 -6.35
C GLY A 646 14.31 22.81 -5.40
N VAL A 647 13.44 23.41 -4.57
CA VAL A 647 12.62 22.69 -3.57
C VAL A 647 11.20 22.52 -4.14
N PRO A 648 10.75 21.30 -4.47
CA PRO A 648 9.43 21.10 -5.05
C PRO A 648 8.32 21.47 -4.07
N MET A 649 7.23 22.04 -4.60
CA MET A 649 6.02 22.24 -3.82
C MET A 649 5.34 20.91 -3.50
N MET A 650 4.87 20.76 -2.26
CA MET A 650 4.22 19.57 -1.73
C MET A 650 2.90 19.95 -1.05
N LEU A 651 1.95 19.01 -1.07
CA LEU A 651 0.67 19.11 -0.37
C LEU A 651 0.64 18.07 0.77
N ALA A 652 0.55 18.54 2.01
CA ALA A 652 0.29 17.72 3.18
C ALA A 652 -1.21 17.76 3.51
N GLN A 653 -1.85 16.60 3.60
CA GLN A 653 -3.28 16.47 3.90
C GLN A 653 -3.48 15.90 5.31
N SER A 654 -4.53 16.37 5.99
CA SER A 654 -4.98 15.78 7.25
C SER A 654 -6.50 15.91 7.37
N GLY A 655 -7.23 14.83 7.14
CA GLY A 655 -8.70 14.81 7.06
C GLY A 655 -9.47 15.10 8.35
N SER A 656 -8.78 15.14 9.49
CA SER A 656 -9.32 15.62 10.76
C SER A 656 -8.20 16.17 11.63
N GLY A 657 -7.34 16.99 11.04
CA GLY A 657 -6.05 17.36 11.61
C GLY A 657 -6.13 18.36 12.76
N ILE A 658 -7.18 19.18 12.85
CA ILE A 658 -7.23 20.26 13.86
C ILE A 658 -7.54 19.68 15.24
N THR A 659 -6.65 19.92 16.20
CA THR A 659 -6.73 19.38 17.57
C THR A 659 -7.20 20.40 18.60
N TRP A 660 -7.01 21.69 18.33
CA TRP A 660 -7.36 22.76 19.25
C TRP A 660 -7.38 24.11 18.50
N VAL A 661 -8.27 25.01 18.89
CA VAL A 661 -8.40 26.37 18.31
C VAL A 661 -8.64 27.37 19.44
N SER A 662 -7.91 28.49 19.44
CA SER A 662 -8.11 29.61 20.37
C SER A 662 -8.09 30.93 19.63
N GLU A 663 -9.26 31.55 19.54
CA GLU A 663 -9.40 32.90 18.99
C GLU A 663 -8.68 33.94 19.86
N ALA A 664 -8.74 33.80 21.18
CA ALA A 664 -8.13 34.74 22.12
C ALA A 664 -6.60 34.77 21.98
N GLU A 665 -5.98 33.62 21.70
CA GLU A 665 -4.54 33.53 21.43
C GLU A 665 -4.19 33.71 19.96
N GLY A 666 -5.18 33.72 19.06
CA GLY A 666 -4.97 33.78 17.62
C GLY A 666 -4.27 32.55 17.05
N LYS A 667 -4.48 31.38 17.66
CA LYS A 667 -3.75 30.15 17.35
C LYS A 667 -4.66 28.96 17.07
N LEU A 668 -4.18 28.05 16.25
CA LEU A 668 -4.70 26.69 16.15
C LEU A 668 -3.56 25.69 16.25
N GLN A 669 -3.87 24.48 16.71
CA GLN A 669 -2.94 23.37 16.77
C GLN A 669 -3.52 22.18 16.04
N TYR A 670 -2.63 21.40 15.42
CA TYR A 670 -3.04 20.29 14.58
C TYR A 670 -2.03 19.16 14.60
N TRP A 671 -2.50 18.00 14.13
CA TRP A 671 -1.74 16.77 14.03
C TRP A 671 -1.74 16.29 12.57
N THR A 672 -0.56 15.98 12.04
CA THR A 672 -0.36 15.57 10.65
C THR A 672 0.74 14.51 10.52
N ARG A 673 0.67 13.69 9.47
CA ARG A 673 1.70 12.69 9.13
C ARG A 673 2.83 13.23 8.26
N SER A 674 2.71 14.45 7.72
CA SER A 674 3.74 15.00 6.82
C SER A 674 5.09 15.12 7.52
N ALA A 675 6.20 14.84 6.83
CA ALA A 675 7.57 15.05 7.30
C ALA A 675 8.19 16.28 6.62
N GLY A 676 8.81 17.19 7.37
CA GLY A 676 9.58 18.32 6.81
C GLY A 676 8.85 19.67 6.73
N GLY A 677 9.67 20.74 6.64
CA GLY A 677 9.32 22.14 6.92
C GLY A 677 8.29 22.78 5.99
N SER A 678 7.75 23.90 6.40
CA SER A 678 6.85 24.70 5.54
C SER A 678 6.60 26.05 6.19
N SER A 679 7.56 26.58 6.98
CA SER A 679 7.37 27.85 7.71
C SER A 679 6.89 28.92 6.74
N GLY A 680 5.75 29.53 7.06
CA GLY A 680 5.09 30.51 6.22
C GLY A 680 4.10 29.94 5.20
N SER A 681 3.83 28.64 5.22
CA SER A 681 2.82 28.01 4.36
C SER A 681 1.40 28.38 4.75
N PRO A 682 0.50 28.52 3.77
CA PRO A 682 -0.93 28.59 4.03
C PRO A 682 -1.46 27.23 4.52
N CYS A 683 -2.29 27.27 5.56
CA CYS A 683 -3.10 26.16 6.01
C CYS A 683 -4.55 26.38 5.53
N PHE A 684 -5.04 25.44 4.73
CA PHE A 684 -6.39 25.45 4.16
C PHE A 684 -7.31 24.48 4.90
N ASN A 685 -8.59 24.81 5.01
CA ASN A 685 -9.62 23.88 5.44
C ASN A 685 -10.11 22.98 4.28
N ASP A 686 -11.12 22.14 4.54
CA ASP A 686 -11.66 21.20 3.54
C ASP A 686 -12.30 21.89 2.32
N SER A 687 -12.78 23.12 2.50
CA SER A 687 -13.28 23.99 1.42
C SER A 687 -12.17 24.71 0.65
N LEU A 688 -10.90 24.40 0.95
CA LEU A 688 -9.72 25.04 0.37
C LEU A 688 -9.71 26.57 0.56
N GLN A 689 -10.20 27.03 1.72
CA GLN A 689 -10.08 28.40 2.19
C GLN A 689 -8.96 28.49 3.23
N LEU A 690 -8.13 29.52 3.12
CA LEU A 690 -7.08 29.81 4.09
C LEU A 690 -7.69 30.10 5.46
N VAL A 691 -7.22 29.37 6.47
CA VAL A 691 -7.64 29.50 7.87
C VAL A 691 -6.49 29.83 8.82
N ALA A 692 -5.24 29.48 8.45
CA ALA A 692 -4.07 29.76 9.28
C ALA A 692 -2.77 29.87 8.48
N LEU A 693 -1.75 30.45 9.12
CA LEU A 693 -0.37 30.53 8.69
C LEU A 693 0.45 29.49 9.47
N HIS A 694 1.14 28.58 8.79
CA HIS A 694 1.97 27.56 9.43
C HIS A 694 3.19 28.16 10.13
N HIS A 695 3.26 28.01 11.46
CA HIS A 695 4.22 28.71 12.31
C HIS A 695 5.28 27.80 12.93
N ALA A 696 4.86 26.74 13.62
CA ALA A 696 5.75 25.89 14.39
C ALA A 696 5.38 24.42 14.27
N ARG A 697 6.38 23.57 14.49
CA ARG A 697 6.24 22.11 14.39
C ARG A 697 7.17 21.39 15.35
N ARG A 698 6.66 20.34 15.98
CA ARG A 698 7.42 19.40 16.79
C ARG A 698 7.26 17.99 16.29
N SER A 699 8.38 17.38 15.88
CA SER A 699 8.38 16.06 15.29
C SER A 699 8.12 15.00 16.37
N LYS A 700 7.27 14.04 16.05
CA LYS A 700 6.99 12.87 16.89
C LYS A 700 7.28 11.61 16.08
N PRO A 701 7.46 10.45 16.74
CA PRO A 701 7.71 9.20 16.04
C PRO A 701 6.68 8.86 14.96
N PHE A 702 5.43 9.32 15.11
CA PHE A 702 4.29 8.87 14.28
C PHE A 702 3.42 10.01 13.74
N GLY A 703 4.06 11.15 13.47
CA GLY A 703 3.40 12.35 12.97
C GLY A 703 4.09 13.59 13.51
N SER A 704 3.41 14.72 13.48
CA SER A 704 3.94 15.97 14.02
C SER A 704 2.84 16.82 14.60
N ARG A 705 3.17 17.41 15.76
CA ARG A 705 2.39 18.47 16.39
C ARG A 705 2.72 19.76 15.68
N GLY A 706 1.73 20.39 15.07
CA GLY A 706 1.86 21.67 14.41
C GLY A 706 1.07 22.74 15.15
N GLU A 707 1.53 23.98 15.02
CA GLU A 707 0.80 25.19 15.41
C GLU A 707 0.75 26.14 14.20
N GLY A 708 -0.42 26.71 14.00
CA GLY A 708 -0.64 27.77 13.02
C GLY A 708 -1.20 29.01 13.70
N ILE A 709 -0.86 30.18 13.16
CA ILE A 709 -1.46 31.46 13.56
C ILE A 709 -2.75 31.64 12.76
N LEU A 710 -3.88 31.86 13.43
CA LEU A 710 -5.17 32.04 12.79
C LEU A 710 -5.12 33.21 11.81
N PHE A 711 -5.53 32.97 10.56
CA PHE A 711 -5.55 34.01 9.54
C PHE A 711 -6.50 35.14 9.94
N LYS A 712 -7.59 34.84 10.67
CA LYS A 712 -8.49 35.85 11.25
C LYS A 712 -7.76 36.89 12.09
N SER A 713 -6.79 36.48 12.91
CA SER A 713 -6.01 37.38 13.76
C SER A 713 -5.07 38.24 12.94
N ILE A 714 -4.38 37.66 11.96
CA ILE A 714 -3.51 38.39 11.04
C ILE A 714 -4.32 39.38 10.21
N HIS A 715 -5.47 38.96 9.68
CA HIS A 715 -6.37 39.78 8.86
C HIS A 715 -6.77 41.07 9.59
N GLY A 716 -7.03 41.01 10.90
CA GLY A 716 -7.33 42.21 11.70
C GLY A 716 -6.25 43.28 11.65
N GLU A 717 -4.98 42.90 11.45
CA GLU A 717 -3.84 43.83 11.36
C GLU A 717 -3.50 44.24 9.93
N ILE A 718 -3.94 43.48 8.92
CA ILE A 718 -3.55 43.69 7.52
C ILE A 718 -4.68 44.10 6.58
N VAL A 719 -5.94 44.12 7.03
CA VAL A 719 -7.12 44.38 6.19
C VAL A 719 -7.04 45.71 5.42
N GLN A 720 -6.36 46.72 5.95
CA GLN A 720 -6.19 48.00 5.24
C GLN A 720 -5.31 47.90 3.97
N PHE A 721 -4.61 46.79 3.76
CA PHE A 721 -3.76 46.54 2.60
C PHE A 721 -4.40 45.60 1.58
N LEU A 722 -5.35 44.76 2.01
CA LEU A 722 -6.09 43.80 1.18
C LEU A 722 -7.21 44.50 0.42
#